data_AF-A0AAV1RUT7-F1
#
_entry.id   AF-A0AAV1RUT7-F1
#
_cell.length_a   1.000
_cell.length_b   1.000
_cell.length_c   1.000
_cell.angle_alpha   90.00
_cell.angle_beta   90.00
_cell.angle_gamma   90.00
#
_symmetry.space_group_name_H-M   'P 1'
#
loop_
_entity.id
_entity.type
_entity.pdbx_description
1 polymer ?
#
loop_
_entity_poly.entity_id
_entity_poly.type
_entity_poly.pdbx_seq_one_letter_code
_entity_poly.pdbx_strand_id
1 'polypeptide(L)'
;MEHGWMALTAGSYHSVIGIDHYWSVKVLTAHGEIKDLVTVAGVGGYEGAAGFDGVCYGGWRQDQLLDRFAKLFSLLKSCINSKSLKQGKQIHQKIITLGLQNNISLCKNLISLYFSCHYYNTPKLVFKNIENPLDISLWNGLIAAYTKNYMYIEALEVFDMLLEYPYLKPDSFTYPSVLKACGRLGRVSDGKIMHTQLIKSGLVFDIVVASSLLDLYAKCNFFRNAIQLFDEMPKRDVACWNTVISCYYHDGKAEKALEFYGEMRESGFEPNSVTLTVTIASCARLLDLERGKEIHRELVENGFVLDGFVSSALVDMYGKCGCLEMAKVVFEQMPRKTVVAWNSLIAGYSLKGDSKECMEHFRRMNMEGIKPTLITLSSMVMACSKSEQLRYGKFIHGYMMRNGMEGDIFVGSALIDLYFKCGRVQSAENVFGMMPKDNVVCWNIMVSGYVMVGHYFEALDIYDDMKVASVKPDGVTFTSILSACSQLTALEKGKEIHNCIAKSGLEANEIVMGALLDMYAKCGAVNEALDVFRKLPHKDLVSWTSMINAYGSHGQALEALELFGKMQQSDIKPDEVTFLAVLSACSHAGLIDEGYYYFNQMITNYHIKPSIEHYSCLIDLLGRAKRLKEAYNILQNNPEIREDASLLSTLFSACCLHKDLELGEEIGKLLVEKDPDDSSTHIALSNMYASSKNWDVVRKVRLKMKELGLKKNPGCSWIIGKRIQPFILEDRSHPKSEMLQECLKILYSHMEKDNKLPS
;
A
#
# COMPACT_ATOMS: atom_id res chain seq x y z
N MET A 1 0.35 -15.19 43.49
CA MET A 1 0.73 -14.27 44.58
C MET A 1 0.22 -12.89 44.20
N GLU A 2 -0.97 -12.60 44.73
CA GLU A 2 -1.62 -11.30 44.87
C GLU A 2 -0.71 -10.35 45.70
N HIS A 3 -0.73 -9.02 45.71
CA HIS A 3 -1.75 -7.94 45.73
C HIS A 3 -1.03 -6.63 45.26
N GLY A 4 -1.60 -5.47 44.93
CA GLY A 4 -2.90 -4.87 45.21
C GLY A 4 -2.73 -3.53 45.98
N TRP A 5 -3.00 -2.42 45.28
CA TRP A 5 -3.68 -1.16 45.69
C TRP A 5 -3.30 -0.29 46.92
N MET A 6 -3.33 1.03 46.65
CA MET A 6 -3.64 2.24 47.43
C MET A 6 -4.08 2.13 48.92
N ALA A 7 -3.59 3.04 49.79
CA ALA A 7 -4.38 4.18 50.37
C ALA A 7 -3.79 4.80 51.67
N LEU A 8 -3.73 6.15 51.67
CA LEU A 8 -4.12 7.14 52.72
C LEU A 8 -3.61 7.09 54.19
N THR A 9 -2.94 8.21 54.54
CA THR A 9 -3.13 9.11 55.72
C THR A 9 -2.58 8.82 57.12
N ALA A 10 -2.19 9.96 57.76
CA ALA A 10 -1.80 10.25 59.15
C ALA A 10 -0.38 9.81 59.55
N GLY A 11 0.46 10.62 60.18
CA GLY A 11 0.34 11.95 60.76
C GLY A 11 1.53 12.15 61.72
N SER A 12 2.14 13.33 61.67
CA SER A 12 2.95 14.00 62.72
C SER A 12 4.06 13.23 63.46
N TYR A 13 5.30 13.75 63.42
CA TYR A 13 5.89 14.44 64.57
C TYR A 13 7.09 15.31 64.15
N HIS A 14 7.19 16.43 64.85
CA HIS A 14 8.06 17.60 64.69
C HIS A 14 9.57 17.35 64.50
N SER A 15 10.22 18.26 63.75
CA SER A 15 11.22 19.14 64.35
C SER A 15 11.45 20.42 63.54
N VAL A 16 11.67 21.47 64.30
CA VAL A 16 11.80 22.89 63.98
C VAL A 16 13.15 23.16 63.30
N ILE A 17 13.15 23.80 62.14
CA ILE A 17 14.21 24.73 61.72
C ILE A 17 13.51 25.86 60.96
N GLY A 18 13.33 27.00 61.62
CA GLY A 18 13.07 28.26 60.93
C GLY A 18 14.33 28.71 60.22
N ILE A 19 14.18 29.24 59.01
CA ILE A 19 15.10 30.20 58.37
C ILE A 19 14.24 30.97 57.36
N ASP A 20 14.12 32.28 57.58
CA ASP A 20 13.67 33.25 56.59
C ASP A 20 14.57 33.21 55.36
N HIS A 21 14.01 33.14 54.16
CA HIS A 21 14.77 33.36 52.92
C HIS A 21 14.28 34.61 52.20
N TYR A 22 15.08 35.67 52.39
CA TYR A 22 15.14 36.89 51.61
C TYR A 22 15.40 36.57 50.13
N TRP A 23 14.59 37.11 49.22
CA TRP A 23 14.87 37.09 47.78
C TRP A 23 15.91 38.18 47.45
N SER A 24 17.12 37.76 47.07
CA SER A 24 18.15 38.62 46.50
C SER A 24 18.04 38.63 44.97
N VAL A 25 17.95 39.81 44.37
CA VAL A 25 17.97 39.99 42.90
C VAL A 25 19.42 40.11 42.45
N LYS A 26 19.88 39.15 41.62
CA LYS A 26 21.18 39.25 40.93
C LYS A 26 20.97 39.76 39.50
N VAL A 27 21.54 40.91 39.17
CA VAL A 27 21.61 41.43 37.79
C VAL A 27 23.02 41.22 37.25
N LEU A 28 23.14 40.51 36.13
CA LEU A 28 24.36 40.40 35.33
C LEU A 28 24.56 41.69 34.53
N THR A 29 25.65 42.42 34.78
CA THR A 29 26.18 43.42 33.85
C THR A 29 27.41 42.89 33.13
N ALA A 30 27.72 43.48 31.97
CA ALA A 30 28.56 42.91 30.93
C ALA A 30 30.04 42.61 31.32
N HIS A 31 30.51 42.91 32.54
CA HIS A 31 31.91 42.74 32.96
C HIS A 31 32.12 41.93 34.26
N GLY A 32 31.10 41.24 34.78
CA GLY A 32 31.33 40.10 35.70
C GLY A 32 31.84 40.37 37.12
N GLU A 33 31.45 41.47 37.79
CA GLU A 33 31.66 41.65 39.24
C GLU A 33 30.34 41.84 40.01
N ILE A 34 30.26 41.26 41.21
CA ILE A 34 29.09 41.23 42.11
C ILE A 34 29.18 42.37 43.13
N LYS A 35 28.13 43.20 43.26
CA LYS A 35 27.90 44.06 44.42
C LYS A 35 26.43 44.08 44.82
N ASP A 36 26.17 43.94 46.12
CA ASP A 36 24.84 43.94 46.76
C ASP A 36 24.36 45.37 47.06
N LEU A 37 23.06 45.66 46.90
CA LEU A 37 22.44 46.85 47.50
C LEU A 37 20.93 46.66 47.81
N VAL A 38 20.68 46.62 49.12
CA VAL A 38 19.59 47.19 49.94
C VAL A 38 18.13 46.72 49.77
N THR A 39 17.65 46.17 50.89
CA THR A 39 16.31 45.79 51.33
C THR A 39 15.38 46.99 51.55
N VAL A 40 14.11 46.90 51.15
CA VAL A 40 13.03 47.76 51.71
C VAL A 40 11.82 46.90 52.08
N ALA A 41 11.40 47.03 53.32
CA ALA A 41 10.31 46.32 53.99
C ALA A 41 8.92 46.80 53.54
N GLY A 42 7.94 45.90 53.62
CA GLY A 42 6.54 46.17 53.29
C GLY A 42 5.77 46.94 54.38
N VAL A 43 4.71 47.61 53.95
CA VAL A 43 3.56 48.02 54.78
C VAL A 43 2.31 47.85 53.93
N GLY A 44 1.30 47.15 54.46
CA GLY A 44 0.00 46.93 53.81
C GLY A 44 -1.02 48.03 54.10
N GLY A 45 -2.19 47.90 53.46
CA GLY A 45 -3.40 48.64 53.79
C GLY A 45 -4.19 49.13 52.57
N TYR A 46 -5.31 48.47 52.30
CA TYR A 46 -6.37 48.94 51.40
C TYR A 46 -7.05 50.19 51.98
N GLU A 47 -7.35 51.19 51.13
CA GLU A 47 -8.64 51.91 51.09
C GLU A 47 -8.68 52.98 49.97
N GLY A 48 -9.84 53.13 49.34
CA GLY A 48 -10.34 54.45 48.91
C GLY A 48 -10.10 54.89 47.46
N ALA A 49 -11.15 54.81 46.65
CA ALA A 49 -11.29 55.57 45.42
C ALA A 49 -11.43 57.09 45.72
N ALA A 50 -10.60 57.93 45.11
CA ALA A 50 -10.88 59.30 44.65
C ALA A 50 -9.56 60.01 44.26
N GLY A 51 -9.58 60.77 43.17
CA GLY A 51 -8.55 61.79 42.88
C GLY A 51 -7.52 61.40 41.82
N PHE A 52 -7.90 61.61 40.56
CA PHE A 52 -6.93 62.06 39.56
C PHE A 52 -6.50 63.47 39.98
N ASP A 53 -5.35 63.60 40.63
CA ASP A 53 -4.57 64.84 40.61
C ASP A 53 -3.09 64.52 40.75
N GLY A 54 -2.31 65.18 39.89
CA GLY A 54 -0.99 64.75 39.49
C GLY A 54 0.08 64.87 40.56
N VAL A 55 0.97 63.87 40.61
CA VAL A 55 2.36 64.04 41.01
C VAL A 55 3.25 63.23 40.06
N CYS A 56 3.86 63.93 39.10
CA CYS A 56 4.91 63.39 38.25
C CYS A 56 6.21 63.28 39.06
N TYR A 57 6.67 62.07 39.35
CA TYR A 57 8.07 61.85 39.72
C TYR A 57 8.90 61.83 38.42
N GLY A 58 9.43 63.00 38.07
CA GLY A 58 10.27 63.23 36.90
C GLY A 58 9.72 64.34 36.01
N GLY A 59 10.28 65.54 36.12
CA GLY A 59 9.80 66.75 35.43
C GLY A 59 9.84 66.66 33.91
N TRP A 60 8.75 66.18 33.29
CA TRP A 60 8.52 66.22 31.86
C TRP A 60 7.08 66.66 31.56
N ARG A 61 6.88 67.46 30.51
CA ARG A 61 5.54 67.77 29.97
C ARG A 61 5.00 66.55 29.20
N GLN A 62 3.71 66.26 29.36
CA GLN A 62 3.00 65.09 28.81
C GLN A 62 3.17 64.93 27.28
N ASP A 63 3.28 66.05 26.55
CA ASP A 63 3.47 66.07 25.09
C ASP A 63 4.85 65.56 24.63
N GLN A 64 5.90 65.71 25.45
CA GLN A 64 7.26 65.24 25.12
C GLN A 64 7.43 63.73 25.31
N LEU A 65 6.61 63.11 26.17
CA LEU A 65 6.58 61.66 26.39
C LEU A 65 5.91 60.92 25.22
N LEU A 66 4.85 61.49 24.65
CA LEU A 66 4.12 60.95 23.49
C LEU A 66 4.97 60.93 22.22
N ASP A 67 5.69 62.02 21.93
CA ASP A 67 6.58 62.11 20.75
C ASP A 67 7.75 61.11 20.83
N ARG A 68 8.33 60.96 22.03
CA ARG A 68 9.42 59.98 22.28
C ARG A 68 8.93 58.53 22.21
N PHE A 69 7.72 58.24 22.67
CA PHE A 69 7.09 56.93 22.53
C PHE A 69 6.89 56.56 21.06
N ALA A 70 6.32 57.46 20.25
CA ALA A 70 6.11 57.24 18.83
C ALA A 70 7.44 56.99 18.08
N LYS A 71 8.49 57.72 18.46
CA LYS A 71 9.84 57.55 17.90
C LYS A 71 10.46 56.20 18.28
N LEU A 72 10.40 55.76 19.53
CA LEU A 72 10.88 54.44 19.95
C LEU A 72 10.11 53.30 19.29
N PHE A 73 8.79 53.46 19.16
CA PHE A 73 7.90 52.49 18.52
C PHE A 73 8.22 52.33 17.03
N SER A 74 8.40 53.44 16.30
CA SER A 74 8.78 53.42 14.88
C SER A 74 10.18 52.82 14.65
N LEU A 75 11.15 53.15 15.51
CA LEU A 75 12.50 52.59 15.45
C LEU A 75 12.51 51.08 15.71
N LEU A 76 11.68 50.60 16.64
CA LEU A 76 11.57 49.17 16.90
C LEU A 76 10.96 48.42 15.70
N LYS A 77 9.91 48.95 15.08
CA LYS A 77 9.35 48.40 13.83
C LYS A 77 10.38 48.35 12.71
N SER A 78 11.18 49.41 12.55
CA SER A 78 12.29 49.43 11.59
C SER A 78 13.31 48.31 11.88
N CYS A 79 13.65 48.08 13.16
CA CYS A 79 14.60 47.03 13.54
C CYS A 79 14.06 45.61 13.34
N ILE A 80 12.74 45.41 13.48
CA ILE A 80 12.08 44.12 13.17
C ILE A 80 12.23 43.81 11.68
N ASN A 81 11.95 44.81 10.82
CA ASN A 81 12.06 44.64 9.36
C ASN A 81 13.51 44.42 8.92
N SER A 82 14.46 45.14 9.52
CA SER A 82 15.87 45.04 9.19
C SER A 82 16.61 43.92 9.94
N LYS A 83 15.93 43.16 10.80
CA LYS A 83 16.49 42.11 11.68
C LYS A 83 17.75 42.55 12.44
N SER A 84 17.79 43.82 12.87
CA SER A 84 18.98 44.44 13.47
C SER A 84 19.00 44.24 14.98
N LEU A 85 19.66 43.16 15.43
CA LEU A 85 19.77 42.85 16.86
C LEU A 85 20.54 43.91 17.65
N LYS A 86 21.60 44.50 17.09
CA LYS A 86 22.45 45.47 17.78
C LYS A 86 21.69 46.74 18.12
N GLN A 87 20.99 47.31 17.14
CA GLN A 87 20.12 48.48 17.36
C GLN A 87 18.91 48.11 18.23
N GLY A 88 18.35 46.92 18.02
CA GLY A 88 17.29 46.37 18.84
C GLY A 88 17.60 46.30 20.34
N LYS A 89 18.79 45.80 20.71
CA LYS A 89 19.26 45.77 22.11
C LYS A 89 19.49 47.17 22.69
N GLN A 90 20.00 48.12 21.90
CA GLN A 90 20.15 49.51 22.32
C GLN A 90 18.81 50.18 22.60
N ILE A 91 17.80 49.93 21.75
CA ILE A 91 16.45 50.46 21.95
C ILE A 91 15.79 49.78 23.17
N HIS A 92 15.95 48.47 23.34
CA HIS A 92 15.46 47.75 24.53
C HIS A 92 16.07 48.30 25.82
N GLN A 93 17.39 48.50 25.86
CA GLN A 93 18.06 49.16 26.98
C GLN A 93 17.49 50.57 27.22
N LYS A 94 17.23 51.33 26.14
CA LYS A 94 16.65 52.67 26.25
C LYS A 94 15.24 52.65 26.83
N ILE A 95 14.42 51.67 26.46
CA ILE A 95 13.07 51.46 27.00
C ILE A 95 13.12 51.22 28.52
N ILE A 96 14.04 50.37 28.99
CA ILE A 96 14.24 50.10 30.42
C ILE A 96 14.69 51.37 31.15
N THR A 97 15.69 52.09 30.62
CA THR A 97 16.20 53.32 31.27
C THR A 97 15.18 54.46 31.33
N LEU A 98 14.14 54.42 30.51
CA LEU A 98 13.08 55.43 30.46
C LEU A 98 11.86 55.05 31.31
N GLY A 99 11.88 53.90 32.01
CA GLY A 99 10.73 53.44 32.79
C GLY A 99 9.55 52.95 31.94
N LEU A 100 9.77 52.69 30.64
CA LEU A 100 8.72 52.32 29.69
C LEU A 100 8.56 50.80 29.53
N GLN A 101 9.20 49.99 30.38
CA GLN A 101 9.19 48.52 30.32
C GLN A 101 7.80 47.90 30.55
N ASN A 102 6.88 48.60 31.20
CA ASN A 102 5.51 48.12 31.42
C ASN A 102 4.56 48.46 30.26
N ASN A 103 5.05 49.10 29.19
CA ASN A 103 4.22 49.42 28.02
C ASN A 103 4.01 48.19 27.12
N ILE A 104 2.77 47.68 27.09
CA ILE A 104 2.36 46.46 26.37
C ILE A 104 2.73 46.51 24.88
N SER A 105 2.57 47.66 24.22
CA SER A 105 2.82 47.82 22.79
C SER A 105 4.31 47.71 22.46
N LEU A 106 5.17 48.31 23.29
CA LEU A 106 6.63 48.19 23.16
C LEU A 106 7.10 46.75 23.46
N CYS A 107 6.53 46.11 24.48
CA CYS A 107 6.85 44.72 24.83
C CYS A 107 6.50 43.73 23.72
N LYS A 108 5.31 43.84 23.11
CA LYS A 108 4.93 43.02 21.94
C LYS A 108 5.92 43.15 20.78
N ASN A 109 6.34 44.38 20.47
CA ASN A 109 7.30 44.60 19.39
C ASN A 109 8.72 44.12 19.79
N LEU A 110 9.12 44.22 21.06
CA LEU A 110 10.40 43.67 21.56
C LEU A 110 10.41 42.14 21.46
N ILE A 111 9.33 41.48 21.86
CA ILE A 111 9.14 40.03 21.68
C ILE A 111 9.29 39.68 20.18
N SER A 112 8.53 40.36 19.30
CA SER A 112 8.61 40.14 17.85
C SER A 112 10.00 40.36 17.27
N LEU A 113 10.73 41.38 17.75
CA LEU A 113 12.10 41.69 17.34
C LEU A 113 13.05 40.55 17.69
N TYR A 114 13.03 40.06 18.93
CA TYR A 114 13.92 38.97 19.35
C TYR A 114 13.63 37.66 18.62
N PHE A 115 12.35 37.34 18.35
CA PHE A 115 11.98 36.22 17.49
C PHE A 115 12.48 36.39 16.05
N SER A 116 12.34 37.59 15.46
CA SER A 116 12.83 37.87 14.10
C SER A 116 14.35 37.75 13.96
N CYS A 117 15.08 37.91 15.07
CA CYS A 117 16.53 37.78 15.16
C CYS A 117 17.00 36.38 15.62
N HIS A 118 16.10 35.41 15.78
CA HIS A 118 16.38 34.05 16.25
C HIS A 118 16.89 33.93 17.71
N TYR A 119 16.56 34.89 18.58
CA TYR A 119 16.88 34.84 20.02
C TYR A 119 15.64 34.45 20.83
N TYR A 120 15.33 33.15 20.90
CA TYR A 120 14.05 32.66 21.42
C TYR A 120 13.89 32.61 22.95
N ASN A 121 15.00 32.67 23.68
CA ASN A 121 14.99 32.65 25.16
C ASN A 121 14.76 34.06 25.75
N THR A 122 15.16 35.10 25.03
CA THR A 122 15.06 36.50 25.48
C THR A 122 13.61 37.00 25.60
N PRO A 123 12.66 36.66 24.70
CA PRO A 123 11.24 37.01 24.85
C PRO A 123 10.61 36.59 26.18
N LYS A 124 10.86 35.37 26.65
CA LYS A 124 10.41 34.88 27.97
C LYS A 124 10.97 35.76 29.11
N LEU A 125 12.21 36.23 29.01
CA LEU A 125 12.82 37.11 30.01
C LEU A 125 12.23 38.54 29.96
N VAL A 126 12.01 39.08 28.76
CA VAL A 126 11.31 40.37 28.57
C VAL A 126 9.92 40.32 29.19
N PHE A 127 9.22 39.21 28.99
CA PHE A 127 7.89 38.98 29.55
C PHE A 127 7.88 38.89 31.08
N LYS A 128 8.83 38.16 31.68
CA LYS A 128 8.95 38.03 33.15
C LYS A 128 9.32 39.33 33.87
N ASN A 129 9.92 40.29 33.16
CA ASN A 129 10.33 41.59 33.73
C ASN A 129 9.21 42.63 33.78
N ILE A 130 7.99 42.30 33.35
CA ILE A 130 6.84 43.21 33.37
C ILE A 130 6.15 43.13 34.72
N GLU A 131 5.96 44.28 35.37
CA GLU A 131 5.18 44.38 36.60
C GLU A 131 3.69 44.24 36.24
N ASN A 132 3.12 43.08 36.55
CA ASN A 132 1.68 42.77 36.47
C ASN A 132 1.11 42.69 35.01
N PRO A 133 1.35 41.59 34.28
CA PRO A 133 0.87 41.39 32.90
C PRO A 133 -0.64 41.04 32.86
N LEU A 134 -1.50 41.96 33.31
CA LEU A 134 -2.96 41.82 33.34
C LEU A 134 -3.63 41.93 31.96
N ASP A 135 -2.87 42.19 30.89
CA ASP A 135 -3.40 42.22 29.51
C ASP A 135 -3.17 40.89 28.80
N ILE A 136 -4.25 40.14 28.58
CA ILE A 136 -4.25 38.85 27.86
C ILE A 136 -3.65 38.92 26.47
N SER A 137 -3.73 40.09 25.81
CA SER A 137 -3.21 40.26 24.46
C SER A 137 -1.68 40.15 24.38
N LEU A 138 -0.97 40.38 25.49
CA LEU A 138 0.48 40.15 25.61
C LEU A 138 0.79 38.65 25.66
N TRP A 139 0.02 37.88 26.44
CA TRP A 139 0.10 36.42 26.50
C TRP A 139 -0.18 35.79 25.14
N ASN A 140 -1.27 36.20 24.48
CA ASN A 140 -1.63 35.75 23.14
C ASN A 140 -0.52 36.05 22.12
N GLY A 141 0.08 37.23 22.18
CA GLY A 141 1.21 37.61 21.34
C GLY A 141 2.44 36.73 21.53
N LEU A 142 2.76 36.36 22.78
CA LEU A 142 3.89 35.49 23.10
C LEU A 142 3.66 34.04 22.64
N ILE A 143 2.49 33.47 22.94
CA ILE A 143 2.11 32.12 22.52
C ILE A 143 2.10 32.03 20.99
N ALA A 144 1.45 32.97 20.30
CA ALA A 144 1.41 33.01 18.84
C ALA A 144 2.82 33.13 18.23
N ALA A 145 3.72 33.90 18.85
CA ALA A 145 5.09 34.02 18.39
C ALA A 145 5.89 32.71 18.54
N TYR A 146 5.74 31.99 19.66
CA TYR A 146 6.34 30.66 19.83
C TYR A 146 5.79 29.65 18.81
N THR A 147 4.46 29.58 18.64
CA THR A 147 3.82 28.68 17.66
C THR A 147 4.26 29.00 16.22
N LYS A 148 4.42 30.28 15.86
CA LYS A 148 4.87 30.70 14.54
C LYS A 148 6.32 30.30 14.24
N ASN A 149 7.16 30.20 15.26
CA ASN A 149 8.57 29.80 15.15
C ASN A 149 8.80 28.31 15.44
N TYR A 150 7.75 27.47 15.34
CA TYR A 150 7.82 26.01 15.52
C TYR A 150 8.23 25.54 16.92
N MET A 151 8.17 26.43 17.92
CA MET A 151 8.49 26.16 19.32
C MET A 151 7.22 25.82 20.09
N TYR A 152 6.67 24.64 19.78
CA TYR A 152 5.35 24.25 20.26
C TYR A 152 5.32 23.91 21.75
N ILE A 153 6.41 23.34 22.29
CA ILE A 153 6.50 22.98 23.71
C ILE A 153 6.49 24.26 24.55
N GLU A 154 7.30 25.25 24.17
CA GLU A 154 7.39 26.52 24.86
C GLU A 154 6.10 27.35 24.76
N ALA A 155 5.36 27.22 23.65
CA ALA A 155 4.03 27.81 23.53
C ALA A 155 3.05 27.21 24.55
N LEU A 156 3.09 25.89 24.77
CA LEU A 156 2.26 25.22 25.77
C LEU A 156 2.69 25.56 27.20
N GLU A 157 4.00 25.66 27.49
CA GLU A 157 4.48 26.11 28.81
C GLU A 157 3.98 27.52 29.16
N VAL A 158 3.95 28.43 28.18
CA VAL A 158 3.40 29.79 28.38
C VAL A 158 1.89 29.75 28.60
N PHE A 159 1.19 28.82 27.97
CA PHE A 159 -0.24 28.60 28.20
C PHE A 159 -0.52 28.04 29.59
N ASP A 160 0.29 27.09 30.08
CA ASP A 160 0.18 26.55 31.44
C ASP A 160 0.41 27.66 32.48
N MET A 161 1.41 28.51 32.26
CA MET A 161 1.63 29.72 33.09
C MET A 161 0.43 30.69 33.07
N LEU A 162 -0.28 30.82 31.94
CA LEU A 162 -1.49 31.65 31.86
C LEU A 162 -2.64 31.05 32.67
N LEU A 163 -2.80 29.73 32.68
CA LEU A 163 -3.84 29.03 33.44
C LEU A 163 -3.64 29.15 34.96
N GLU A 164 -2.38 29.27 35.42
CA GLU A 164 -2.04 29.48 36.83
C GLU A 164 -2.21 30.93 37.30
N TYR A 165 -2.34 31.90 36.38
CA TYR A 165 -2.37 33.32 36.73
C TYR A 165 -3.76 33.75 37.26
N PRO A 166 -3.85 34.34 38.46
CA PRO A 166 -5.13 34.78 39.03
C PRO A 166 -5.79 35.85 38.15
N TYR A 167 -7.13 35.76 37.99
CA TYR A 167 -8.00 36.74 37.31
C TYR A 167 -7.91 36.83 35.78
N LEU A 168 -7.02 36.07 35.13
CA LEU A 168 -6.98 35.95 33.65
C LEU A 168 -7.56 34.62 33.19
N LYS A 169 -8.28 34.65 32.06
CA LYS A 169 -8.84 33.45 31.42
C LYS A 169 -8.54 33.47 29.93
N PRO A 170 -8.11 32.35 29.33
CA PRO A 170 -7.91 32.25 27.88
C PRO A 170 -9.13 32.70 27.07
N ASP A 171 -8.89 33.39 25.97
CA ASP A 171 -9.92 33.92 25.08
C ASP A 171 -9.88 33.27 23.69
N SER A 172 -10.74 33.71 22.77
CA SER A 172 -10.80 33.20 21.39
C SER A 172 -9.52 33.44 20.57
N PHE A 173 -8.61 34.32 21.03
CA PHE A 173 -7.31 34.55 20.40
C PHE A 173 -6.20 33.69 21.00
N THR A 174 -6.36 33.20 22.23
CA THR A 174 -5.40 32.27 22.87
C THR A 174 -5.46 30.88 22.22
N TYR A 175 -6.66 30.28 22.18
CA TYR A 175 -6.83 28.87 21.84
C TYR A 175 -6.33 28.46 20.44
N PRO A 176 -6.51 29.24 19.35
CA PRO A 176 -6.02 28.86 18.02
C PRO A 176 -4.52 28.53 17.98
N SER A 177 -3.70 29.32 18.68
CA SER A 177 -2.24 29.13 18.71
C SER A 177 -1.83 27.91 19.53
N VAL A 178 -2.58 27.62 20.60
CA VAL A 178 -2.36 26.49 21.51
C VAL A 178 -2.81 25.18 20.87
N LEU A 179 -4.02 25.14 20.30
CA LEU A 179 -4.55 23.98 19.57
C LEU A 179 -3.65 23.59 18.40
N LYS A 180 -3.14 24.59 17.66
CA LYS A 180 -2.15 24.35 16.60
C LYS A 180 -0.85 23.72 17.12
N ALA A 181 -0.36 24.14 18.28
CA ALA A 181 0.81 23.54 18.93
C ALA A 181 0.53 22.09 19.36
N CYS A 182 -0.60 21.83 20.01
CA CYS A 182 -1.04 20.48 20.39
C CYS A 182 -1.16 19.56 19.17
N GLY A 183 -1.79 20.02 18.08
CA GLY A 183 -1.96 19.25 16.85
C GLY A 183 -0.63 18.92 16.17
N ARG A 184 0.36 19.83 16.22
CA ARG A 184 1.71 19.60 15.68
C ARG A 184 2.55 18.66 16.54
N LEU A 185 2.30 18.61 17.85
CA LEU A 185 2.95 17.69 18.78
C LEU A 185 2.24 16.34 18.90
N GLY A 186 1.08 16.15 18.26
CA GLY A 186 0.27 14.94 18.39
C GLY A 186 -0.38 14.74 19.77
N ARG A 187 -0.48 15.80 20.59
CA ARG A 187 -1.00 15.74 21.96
C ARG A 187 -2.53 15.82 22.00
N VAL A 188 -3.18 14.72 21.63
CA VAL A 188 -4.64 14.65 21.55
C VAL A 188 -5.32 14.67 22.92
N SER A 189 -4.69 14.12 23.96
CA SER A 189 -5.18 14.17 25.33
C SER A 189 -5.44 15.61 25.75
N ASP A 190 -4.44 16.46 25.55
CA ASP A 190 -4.45 17.87 25.92
C ASP A 190 -5.49 18.61 25.06
N GLY A 191 -5.54 18.31 23.76
CA GLY A 191 -6.56 18.82 22.85
C GLY A 191 -7.99 18.46 23.26
N LYS A 192 -8.26 17.24 23.76
CA LYS A 192 -9.58 16.83 24.26
C LYS A 192 -9.96 17.54 25.57
N ILE A 193 -8.99 17.76 26.46
CA ILE A 193 -9.20 18.55 27.67
C ILE A 193 -9.57 19.98 27.30
N MET A 194 -8.82 20.59 26.38
CA MET A 194 -9.10 21.94 25.86
C MET A 194 -10.45 22.00 25.15
N HIS A 195 -10.81 21.01 24.33
CA HIS A 195 -12.14 20.93 23.71
C HIS A 195 -13.25 20.93 24.76
N THR A 196 -13.10 20.14 25.84
CA THR A 196 -14.08 20.14 26.94
C THR A 196 -14.18 21.50 27.62
N GLN A 197 -13.07 22.21 27.80
CA GLN A 197 -13.06 23.57 28.33
C GLN A 197 -13.73 24.57 27.38
N LEU A 198 -13.51 24.45 26.07
CA LEU A 198 -14.12 25.29 25.04
C LEU A 198 -15.64 25.12 24.95
N ILE A 199 -16.13 23.89 25.15
CA ILE A 199 -17.58 23.63 25.27
C ILE A 199 -18.13 24.32 26.52
N LYS A 200 -17.46 24.18 27.68
CA LYS A 200 -17.90 24.80 28.94
C LYS A 200 -17.87 26.33 28.90
N SER A 201 -16.93 26.94 28.18
CA SER A 201 -16.81 28.40 28.07
C SER A 201 -17.66 29.00 26.95
N GLY A 202 -18.27 28.18 26.09
CA GLY A 202 -19.01 28.62 24.91
C GLY A 202 -18.13 29.11 23.75
N LEU A 203 -16.80 29.09 23.90
CA LEU A 203 -15.85 29.51 22.86
C LEU A 203 -15.79 28.53 21.68
N VAL A 204 -16.36 27.33 21.80
CA VAL A 204 -16.46 26.36 20.68
C VAL A 204 -17.31 26.89 19.51
N PHE A 205 -18.18 27.89 19.74
CA PHE A 205 -18.98 28.51 18.68
C PHE A 205 -18.22 29.62 17.92
N ASP A 206 -17.03 30.01 18.38
CA ASP A 206 -16.15 30.90 17.62
C ASP A 206 -15.54 30.14 16.43
N ILE A 207 -15.70 30.70 15.22
CA ILE A 207 -15.31 30.04 13.97
C ILE A 207 -13.81 29.74 13.90
N VAL A 208 -12.96 30.63 14.44
CA VAL A 208 -11.50 30.50 14.38
C VAL A 208 -11.03 29.44 15.37
N VAL A 209 -11.64 29.40 16.56
CA VAL A 209 -11.39 28.37 17.57
C VAL A 209 -11.85 27.00 17.07
N ALA A 210 -13.08 26.89 16.54
CA ALA A 210 -13.62 25.65 16.00
C ALA A 210 -12.80 25.12 14.81
N SER A 211 -12.41 26.00 13.87
CA SER A 211 -11.53 25.66 12.75
C SER A 211 -10.15 25.15 13.23
N SER A 212 -9.58 25.78 14.26
CA SER A 212 -8.30 25.35 14.85
C SER A 212 -8.40 24.02 15.60
N LEU A 213 -9.55 23.75 16.23
CA LEU A 213 -9.83 22.49 16.92
C LEU A 213 -10.04 21.34 15.91
N LEU A 214 -10.69 21.64 14.79
CA LEU A 214 -10.86 20.72 13.68
C LEU A 214 -9.49 20.36 13.05
N ASP A 215 -8.61 21.35 12.84
CA ASP A 215 -7.21 21.12 12.40
C ASP A 215 -6.41 20.27 13.40
N LEU A 216 -6.61 20.45 14.71
CA LEU A 216 -5.99 19.61 15.74
C LEU A 216 -6.42 18.14 15.60
N TYR A 217 -7.72 17.86 15.47
CA TYR A 217 -8.19 16.49 15.32
C TYR A 217 -7.72 15.87 14.00
N ALA A 218 -7.75 16.64 12.90
CA ALA A 218 -7.26 16.21 11.60
C ALA A 218 -5.77 15.81 11.63
N LYS A 219 -4.91 16.68 12.18
CA LYS A 219 -3.46 16.41 12.27
C LYS A 219 -3.09 15.24 13.17
N CYS A 220 -3.94 14.94 14.13
CA CYS A 220 -3.77 13.82 15.03
C CYS A 220 -4.39 12.50 14.52
N ASN A 221 -4.88 12.47 13.27
CA ASN A 221 -5.56 11.33 12.64
C ASN A 221 -6.88 10.90 13.35
N PHE A 222 -7.53 11.80 14.08
CA PHE A 222 -8.86 11.59 14.67
C PHE A 222 -9.95 12.12 13.72
N PHE A 223 -9.98 11.60 12.49
CA PHE A 223 -10.83 12.12 11.40
C PHE A 223 -12.32 12.10 11.73
N ARG A 224 -12.82 11.06 12.42
CA ARG A 224 -14.22 10.97 12.83
C ARG A 224 -14.64 12.12 13.75
N ASN A 225 -13.79 12.48 14.71
CA ASN A 225 -14.04 13.61 15.61
C ASN A 225 -13.98 14.95 14.86
N ALA A 226 -13.06 15.10 13.90
CA ALA A 226 -12.97 16.30 13.07
C ALA A 226 -14.23 16.49 12.20
N ILE A 227 -14.72 15.40 11.58
CA ILE A 227 -15.94 15.40 10.76
C ILE A 227 -17.16 15.72 11.62
N GLN A 228 -17.32 15.06 12.78
CA GLN A 228 -18.42 15.35 13.70
C GLN A 228 -18.43 16.83 14.14
N LEU A 229 -17.26 17.37 14.47
CA LEU A 229 -17.14 18.79 14.85
C LEU A 229 -17.60 19.70 13.70
N PHE A 230 -17.23 19.41 12.46
CA PHE A 230 -17.67 20.18 11.30
C PHE A 230 -19.19 20.18 11.09
N ASP A 231 -19.82 19.02 11.30
CA ASP A 231 -21.27 18.89 11.18
C ASP A 231 -21.99 19.73 12.24
N GLU A 232 -21.42 19.83 13.44
CA GLU A 232 -21.94 20.64 14.56
C GLU A 232 -21.65 22.16 14.41
N MET A 233 -20.78 22.58 13.50
CA MET A 233 -20.40 24.00 13.33
C MET A 233 -21.51 24.81 12.64
N PRO A 234 -22.04 25.88 13.29
CA PRO A 234 -23.11 26.70 12.72
C PRO A 234 -22.63 27.66 11.63
N LYS A 235 -21.33 28.01 11.64
CA LYS A 235 -20.68 28.82 10.61
C LYS A 235 -19.36 28.16 10.22
N ARG A 236 -19.09 28.11 8.91
CA ARG A 236 -17.93 27.45 8.32
C ARG A 236 -17.19 28.45 7.45
N ASP A 237 -15.87 28.38 7.48
CA ASP A 237 -14.99 29.13 6.58
C ASP A 237 -14.30 28.16 5.61
N VAL A 238 -13.53 28.70 4.67
CA VAL A 238 -12.77 27.91 3.69
C VAL A 238 -11.79 26.96 4.38
N ALA A 239 -11.24 27.33 5.55
CA ALA A 239 -10.30 26.46 6.27
C ALA A 239 -11.00 25.22 6.85
N CYS A 240 -12.23 25.35 7.34
CA CYS A 240 -13.04 24.22 7.81
C CYS A 240 -13.32 23.23 6.69
N TRP A 241 -13.79 23.73 5.53
CA TRP A 241 -14.07 22.91 4.35
C TRP A 241 -12.81 22.17 3.85
N ASN A 242 -11.69 22.89 3.70
CA ASN A 242 -10.43 22.30 3.28
C ASN A 242 -9.97 21.16 4.19
N THR A 243 -10.13 21.36 5.51
CA THR A 243 -9.68 20.38 6.48
C THR A 243 -10.57 19.13 6.45
N VAL A 244 -11.89 19.26 6.31
CA VAL A 244 -12.79 18.09 6.20
C VAL A 244 -12.60 17.32 4.90
N ILE A 245 -12.46 18.02 3.77
CA ILE A 245 -12.14 17.38 2.47
C ILE A 245 -10.82 16.61 2.60
N SER A 246 -9.80 17.20 3.25
CA SER A 246 -8.53 16.52 3.54
C SER A 246 -8.69 15.33 4.50
N CYS A 247 -9.56 15.43 5.52
CA CYS A 247 -9.87 14.32 6.44
C CYS A 247 -10.48 13.14 5.68
N TYR A 248 -11.49 13.37 4.83
CA TYR A 248 -12.08 12.30 4.02
C TYR A 248 -11.07 11.67 3.07
N TYR A 249 -10.22 12.49 2.44
CA TYR A 249 -9.13 11.98 1.63
C TYR A 249 -8.17 11.12 2.47
N HIS A 250 -7.70 11.57 3.63
CA HIS A 250 -6.78 10.78 4.45
C HIS A 250 -7.42 9.53 5.09
N ASP A 251 -8.73 9.52 5.34
CA ASP A 251 -9.52 8.36 5.79
C ASP A 251 -9.79 7.34 4.65
N GLY A 252 -9.26 7.57 3.44
CA GLY A 252 -9.43 6.69 2.28
C GLY A 252 -10.76 6.85 1.53
N LYS A 253 -11.63 7.78 1.95
CA LYS A 253 -12.95 8.02 1.38
C LYS A 253 -12.89 9.14 0.33
N ALA A 254 -12.20 8.88 -0.77
CA ALA A 254 -11.98 9.87 -1.83
C ALA A 254 -13.28 10.37 -2.48
N GLU A 255 -14.31 9.52 -2.66
CA GLU A 255 -15.59 9.95 -3.24
C GLU A 255 -16.28 10.98 -2.35
N LYS A 256 -16.30 10.75 -1.02
CA LYS A 256 -16.84 11.73 -0.06
C LYS A 256 -16.09 13.06 -0.07
N ALA A 257 -14.77 13.02 -0.29
CA ALA A 257 -14.00 14.25 -0.43
C ALA A 257 -14.44 15.06 -1.66
N LEU A 258 -14.84 14.39 -2.76
CA LEU A 258 -15.39 15.04 -3.95
C LEU A 258 -16.83 15.53 -3.74
N GLU A 259 -17.66 14.79 -3.01
CA GLU A 259 -19.01 15.22 -2.60
C GLU A 259 -18.93 16.53 -1.80
N PHE A 260 -18.08 16.59 -0.77
CA PHE A 260 -17.89 17.79 0.07
C PHE A 260 -17.25 18.96 -0.70
N TYR A 261 -16.46 18.67 -1.74
CA TYR A 261 -16.00 19.71 -2.65
C TYR A 261 -17.17 20.32 -3.46
N GLY A 262 -18.12 19.50 -3.89
CA GLY A 262 -19.38 19.96 -4.50
C GLY A 262 -20.20 20.82 -3.53
N GLU A 263 -20.43 20.33 -2.31
CA GLU A 263 -21.18 21.06 -1.27
C GLU A 263 -20.54 22.40 -0.89
N MET A 264 -19.20 22.46 -0.83
CA MET A 264 -18.45 23.70 -0.58
C MET A 264 -18.79 24.76 -1.66
N ARG A 265 -18.84 24.34 -2.93
CA ARG A 265 -19.15 25.21 -4.06
C ARG A 265 -20.61 25.64 -4.07
N GLU A 266 -21.53 24.72 -3.82
CA GLU A 266 -22.97 25.01 -3.72
C GLU A 266 -23.27 25.98 -2.57
N SER A 267 -22.48 25.92 -1.50
CA SER A 267 -22.54 26.85 -0.37
C SER A 267 -21.90 28.21 -0.66
N GLY A 268 -21.41 28.46 -1.88
CA GLY A 268 -20.86 29.74 -2.32
C GLY A 268 -19.40 30.01 -1.90
N PHE A 269 -18.65 29.00 -1.45
CA PHE A 269 -17.23 29.16 -1.11
C PHE A 269 -16.34 28.86 -2.33
N GLU A 270 -15.40 29.76 -2.61
CA GLU A 270 -14.42 29.56 -3.69
C GLU A 270 -13.30 28.58 -3.27
N PRO A 271 -13.08 27.50 -4.03
CA PRO A 271 -11.97 26.58 -3.79
C PRO A 271 -10.61 27.28 -3.97
N ASN A 272 -9.65 27.01 -3.09
CA ASN A 272 -8.29 27.48 -3.23
C ASN A 272 -7.33 26.36 -3.65
N SER A 273 -6.05 26.68 -3.84
CA SER A 273 -5.01 25.71 -4.25
C SER A 273 -4.96 24.46 -3.36
N VAL A 274 -5.18 24.61 -2.04
CA VAL A 274 -5.21 23.48 -1.10
C VAL A 274 -6.41 22.58 -1.37
N THR A 275 -7.61 23.16 -1.54
CA THR A 275 -8.83 22.42 -1.89
C THR A 275 -8.62 21.64 -3.19
N LEU A 276 -8.20 22.34 -4.24
CA LEU A 276 -8.03 21.78 -5.59
C LEU A 276 -6.99 20.66 -5.63
N THR A 277 -5.88 20.81 -4.91
CA THR A 277 -4.85 19.76 -4.79
C THR A 277 -5.45 18.47 -4.22
N VAL A 278 -6.25 18.56 -3.16
CA VAL A 278 -6.89 17.37 -2.56
C VAL A 278 -7.98 16.81 -3.47
N THR A 279 -8.82 17.66 -4.08
CA THR A 279 -9.87 17.24 -5.02
C THR A 279 -9.27 16.48 -6.22
N ILE A 280 -8.23 17.04 -6.86
CA ILE A 280 -7.54 16.40 -7.98
C ILE A 280 -6.86 15.09 -7.53
N ALA A 281 -6.27 15.06 -6.34
CA ALA A 281 -5.69 13.83 -5.78
C ALA A 281 -6.76 12.77 -5.47
N SER A 282 -7.98 13.17 -5.09
CA SER A 282 -9.13 12.26 -4.94
C SER A 282 -9.50 11.64 -6.28
N CYS A 283 -9.60 12.43 -7.36
CA CYS A 283 -9.79 11.90 -8.72
C CYS A 283 -8.67 10.93 -9.11
N ALA A 284 -7.41 11.27 -8.80
CA ALA A 284 -6.25 10.42 -9.06
C ALA A 284 -6.33 9.07 -8.32
N ARG A 285 -6.86 9.06 -7.09
CA ARG A 285 -7.02 7.84 -6.29
C ARG A 285 -8.17 6.96 -6.80
N LEU A 286 -9.24 7.57 -7.27
CA LEU A 286 -10.40 6.89 -7.85
C LEU A 286 -10.18 6.46 -9.30
N LEU A 287 -9.08 6.90 -9.93
CA LEU A 287 -8.82 6.73 -11.36
C LEU A 287 -9.94 7.36 -12.23
N ASP A 288 -10.57 8.41 -11.73
CA ASP A 288 -11.67 9.12 -12.37
C ASP A 288 -11.13 10.22 -13.30
N LEU A 289 -10.79 9.80 -14.52
CA LEU A 289 -10.19 10.67 -15.53
C LEU A 289 -11.16 11.77 -16.01
N GLU A 290 -12.44 11.47 -16.13
CA GLU A 290 -13.40 12.41 -16.71
C GLU A 290 -13.66 13.58 -15.76
N ARG A 291 -13.93 13.31 -14.48
CA ARG A 291 -14.07 14.36 -13.47
C ARG A 291 -12.78 15.17 -13.30
N GLY A 292 -11.62 14.51 -13.36
CA GLY A 292 -10.31 15.18 -13.34
C GLY A 292 -10.10 16.14 -14.53
N LYS A 293 -10.54 15.76 -15.74
CA LYS A 293 -10.50 16.62 -16.94
C LYS A 293 -11.47 17.80 -16.83
N GLU A 294 -12.66 17.59 -16.29
CA GLU A 294 -13.65 18.65 -16.07
C GLU A 294 -13.10 19.71 -15.13
N ILE A 295 -12.55 19.31 -13.98
CA ILE A 295 -11.91 20.24 -13.03
C ILE A 295 -10.76 20.98 -13.71
N HIS A 296 -9.88 20.29 -14.45
CA HIS A 296 -8.78 20.95 -15.14
C HIS A 296 -9.26 21.95 -16.20
N ARG A 297 -10.29 21.61 -16.98
CA ARG A 297 -10.91 22.53 -17.95
C ARG A 297 -11.47 23.77 -17.28
N GLU A 298 -12.20 23.58 -16.18
CA GLU A 298 -12.78 24.68 -15.40
C GLU A 298 -11.69 25.62 -14.87
N LEU A 299 -10.57 25.09 -14.37
CA LEU A 299 -9.45 25.91 -13.89
C LEU A 299 -8.87 26.78 -15.01
N VAL A 300 -8.76 26.25 -16.21
CA VAL A 300 -8.26 26.99 -17.38
C VAL A 300 -9.27 28.04 -17.85
N GLU A 301 -10.56 27.68 -17.94
CA GLU A 301 -11.64 28.58 -18.37
C GLU A 301 -11.82 29.76 -17.40
N ASN A 302 -11.67 29.52 -16.10
CA ASN A 302 -11.76 30.57 -15.07
C ASN A 302 -10.46 31.40 -14.94
N GLY A 303 -9.43 31.12 -15.75
CA GLY A 303 -8.14 31.82 -15.69
C GLY A 303 -7.38 31.60 -14.38
N PHE A 304 -7.61 30.48 -13.70
CA PHE A 304 -6.93 30.16 -12.45
C PHE A 304 -5.43 29.96 -12.68
N VAL A 305 -4.60 30.69 -11.95
CA VAL A 305 -3.15 30.56 -12.04
C VAL A 305 -2.73 29.25 -11.36
N LEU A 306 -2.42 28.23 -12.16
CA LEU A 306 -1.95 26.95 -11.67
C LEU A 306 -0.59 27.13 -10.97
N ASP A 307 -0.59 27.02 -9.65
CA ASP A 307 0.65 27.00 -8.89
C ASP A 307 1.35 25.64 -9.00
N GLY A 308 2.54 25.53 -8.39
CA GLY A 308 3.32 24.30 -8.41
C GLY A 308 2.62 23.12 -7.74
N PHE A 309 1.70 23.34 -6.79
CA PHE A 309 0.99 22.27 -6.09
C PHE A 309 -0.14 21.70 -6.95
N VAL A 310 -1.00 22.56 -7.48
CA VAL A 310 -2.11 22.18 -8.36
C VAL A 310 -1.58 21.53 -9.64
N SER A 311 -0.54 22.11 -10.24
CA SER A 311 0.09 21.53 -11.44
C SER A 311 0.68 20.15 -11.16
N SER A 312 1.36 19.95 -10.02
CA SER A 312 1.89 18.63 -9.65
C SER A 312 0.77 17.61 -9.41
N ALA A 313 -0.35 18.03 -8.81
CA ALA A 313 -1.52 17.18 -8.61
C ALA A 313 -2.18 16.77 -9.93
N LEU A 314 -2.27 17.69 -10.90
CA LEU A 314 -2.77 17.39 -12.25
C LEU A 314 -1.87 16.38 -12.98
N VAL A 315 -0.54 16.55 -12.89
CA VAL A 315 0.42 15.58 -13.45
C VAL A 315 0.23 14.20 -12.82
N ASP A 316 0.07 14.13 -11.49
CA ASP A 316 -0.20 12.87 -10.77
C ASP A 316 -1.52 12.22 -11.20
N MET A 317 -2.59 13.01 -11.29
CA MET A 317 -3.92 12.56 -11.70
C MET A 317 -3.90 11.99 -13.11
N TYR A 318 -3.39 12.75 -14.09
CA TYR A 318 -3.29 12.26 -15.46
C TYR A 318 -2.36 11.05 -15.57
N GLY A 319 -1.26 11.04 -14.80
CA GLY A 319 -0.31 9.92 -14.74
C GLY A 319 -0.97 8.63 -14.27
N LYS A 320 -1.67 8.66 -13.12
CA LYS A 320 -2.38 7.51 -12.55
C LYS A 320 -3.54 7.05 -13.41
N CYS A 321 -4.27 7.97 -14.03
CA CYS A 321 -5.34 7.66 -14.97
C CYS A 321 -4.85 7.17 -16.36
N GLY A 322 -3.53 7.03 -16.55
CA GLY A 322 -2.93 6.53 -17.79
C GLY A 322 -2.86 7.52 -18.96
N CYS A 323 -3.30 8.76 -18.77
CA CYS A 323 -3.28 9.83 -19.78
C CYS A 323 -1.95 10.61 -19.76
N LEU A 324 -0.85 9.90 -20.10
CA LEU A 324 0.51 10.45 -20.00
C LEU A 324 0.78 11.66 -20.91
N GLU A 325 0.07 11.76 -22.04
CA GLU A 325 0.21 12.91 -22.94
C GLU A 325 -0.22 14.21 -22.25
N MET A 326 -1.39 14.21 -21.61
CA MET A 326 -1.86 15.37 -20.84
C MET A 326 -0.99 15.64 -19.62
N ALA A 327 -0.51 14.59 -18.94
CA ALA A 327 0.44 14.74 -17.83
C ALA A 327 1.72 15.46 -18.29
N LYS A 328 2.25 15.10 -19.47
CA LYS A 328 3.43 15.74 -20.07
C LYS A 328 3.16 17.19 -20.47
N VAL A 329 2.00 17.47 -21.07
CA VAL A 329 1.61 18.85 -21.44
C VAL A 329 1.57 19.76 -20.21
N VAL A 330 0.87 19.35 -19.15
CA VAL A 330 0.80 20.14 -17.90
C VAL A 330 2.19 20.30 -17.28
N PHE A 331 3.00 19.23 -17.28
CA PHE A 331 4.35 19.25 -16.75
C PHE A 331 5.29 20.23 -17.48
N GLU A 332 5.20 20.29 -18.81
CA GLU A 332 6.04 21.20 -19.60
C GLU A 332 5.61 22.67 -19.48
N GLN A 333 4.32 22.92 -19.19
CA GLN A 333 3.81 24.27 -18.92
C GLN A 333 4.24 24.83 -17.55
N MET A 334 4.76 23.99 -16.63
CA MET A 334 5.21 24.45 -15.32
C MET A 334 6.47 25.35 -15.45
N PRO A 335 6.44 26.60 -14.95
CA PRO A 335 7.60 27.49 -14.99
C PRO A 335 8.78 26.97 -14.16
N ARG A 336 8.48 26.26 -13.06
CA ARG A 336 9.45 25.58 -12.21
C ARG A 336 8.92 24.20 -11.87
N LYS A 337 9.57 23.17 -12.40
CA LYS A 337 9.24 21.77 -12.15
C LYS A 337 9.67 21.40 -10.72
N THR A 338 8.72 21.02 -9.88
CA THR A 338 9.01 20.60 -8.50
C THR A 338 9.48 19.14 -8.48
N VAL A 339 10.15 18.72 -7.39
CA VAL A 339 10.49 17.30 -7.17
C VAL A 339 9.22 16.42 -7.21
N VAL A 340 8.10 16.95 -6.69
CA VAL A 340 6.80 16.26 -6.70
C VAL A 340 6.32 16.04 -8.13
N ALA A 341 6.35 17.05 -8.99
CA ALA A 341 5.95 16.92 -10.39
C ALA A 341 6.82 15.92 -11.16
N TRP A 342 8.14 15.92 -10.95
CA TRP A 342 9.05 14.92 -11.53
C TRP A 342 8.68 13.50 -11.08
N ASN A 343 8.45 13.33 -9.77
CA ASN A 343 8.07 12.03 -9.21
C ASN A 343 6.72 11.55 -9.74
N SER A 344 5.73 12.44 -9.85
CA SER A 344 4.42 12.12 -10.41
C SER A 344 4.49 11.73 -11.89
N LEU A 345 5.29 12.44 -12.70
CA LEU A 345 5.49 12.09 -14.11
C LEU A 345 6.17 10.72 -14.26
N ILE A 346 7.28 10.49 -13.54
CA ILE A 346 8.02 9.23 -13.56
C ILE A 346 7.16 8.08 -13.02
N ALA A 347 6.36 8.30 -11.97
CA ALA A 347 5.41 7.31 -11.45
C ALA A 347 4.35 6.96 -12.50
N GLY A 348 3.83 7.93 -13.26
CA GLY A 348 2.91 7.68 -14.38
C GLY A 348 3.50 6.74 -15.44
N TYR A 349 4.72 6.99 -15.91
CA TYR A 349 5.41 6.10 -16.86
C TYR A 349 5.73 4.73 -16.24
N SER A 350 6.07 4.71 -14.94
CA SER A 350 6.33 3.48 -14.20
C SER A 350 5.11 2.56 -14.11
N LEU A 351 3.91 3.11 -13.96
CA LEU A 351 2.67 2.32 -13.94
C LEU A 351 2.47 1.54 -15.24
N LYS A 352 2.86 2.12 -16.39
CA LYS A 352 2.84 1.44 -17.71
C LYS A 352 4.03 0.51 -17.95
N GLY A 353 5.05 0.53 -17.10
CA GLY A 353 6.28 -0.23 -17.29
C GLY A 353 7.26 0.39 -18.30
N ASP A 354 7.09 1.67 -18.67
CA ASP A 354 7.99 2.34 -19.61
C ASP A 354 9.29 2.77 -18.94
N SER A 355 10.20 1.81 -18.78
CA SER A 355 11.50 2.03 -18.16
C SER A 355 12.39 2.98 -18.97
N LYS A 356 12.17 3.11 -20.27
CA LYS A 356 12.97 3.99 -21.14
C LYS A 356 12.64 5.45 -20.88
N GLU A 357 11.37 5.82 -20.90
CA GLU A 357 10.95 7.20 -20.61
C GLU A 357 11.24 7.57 -19.15
N CYS A 358 11.11 6.63 -18.20
CA CYS A 358 11.53 6.85 -16.82
C CYS A 358 13.02 7.21 -16.70
N MET A 359 13.89 6.52 -17.45
CA MET A 359 15.33 6.79 -17.49
C MET A 359 15.64 8.14 -18.15
N GLU A 360 14.90 8.53 -19.18
CA GLU A 360 15.08 9.81 -19.86
C GLU A 360 14.66 10.98 -18.96
N HIS A 361 13.51 10.88 -18.30
CA HIS A 361 13.05 11.87 -17.33
C HIS A 361 14.00 11.95 -16.12
N PHE A 362 14.54 10.84 -15.64
CA PHE A 362 15.58 10.83 -14.60
C PHE A 362 16.84 11.60 -15.03
N ARG A 363 17.30 11.43 -16.27
CA ARG A 363 18.44 12.20 -16.80
C ARG A 363 18.13 13.69 -16.86
N ARG A 364 16.97 14.06 -17.41
CA ARG A 364 16.53 15.46 -17.50
C ARG A 364 16.42 16.10 -16.11
N MET A 365 15.83 15.41 -15.13
CA MET A 365 15.73 15.86 -13.74
C MET A 365 17.10 16.22 -13.15
N ASN A 366 18.11 15.37 -13.36
CA ASN A 366 19.48 15.62 -12.92
C ASN A 366 20.14 16.79 -13.68
N MET A 367 19.93 16.91 -15.00
CA MET A 367 20.45 18.01 -15.81
C MET A 367 19.88 19.37 -15.38
N GLU A 368 18.63 19.40 -14.94
CA GLU A 368 17.98 20.59 -14.37
C GLU A 368 18.38 20.85 -12.89
N GLY A 369 19.34 20.07 -12.34
CA GLY A 369 19.90 20.27 -11.01
C GLY A 369 19.01 19.76 -9.87
N ILE A 370 17.96 19.00 -10.17
CA ILE A 370 17.03 18.45 -9.18
C ILE A 370 17.49 17.03 -8.82
N LYS A 371 17.80 16.80 -7.54
CA LYS A 371 18.27 15.49 -7.08
C LYS A 371 17.11 14.49 -6.99
N PRO A 372 17.24 13.29 -7.59
CA PRO A 372 16.30 12.19 -7.43
C PRO A 372 16.13 11.79 -5.95
N THR A 373 14.91 11.44 -5.56
CA THR A 373 14.59 10.95 -4.22
C THR A 373 14.33 9.44 -4.25
N LEU A 374 14.16 8.82 -3.08
CA LEU A 374 13.77 7.40 -2.99
C LEU A 374 12.50 7.10 -3.78
N ILE A 375 11.51 8.00 -3.75
CA ILE A 375 10.27 7.88 -4.53
C ILE A 375 10.55 7.81 -6.03
N THR A 376 11.48 8.64 -6.52
CA THR A 376 11.92 8.61 -7.93
C THR A 376 12.50 7.23 -8.27
N LEU A 377 13.44 6.76 -7.45
CA LEU A 377 14.17 5.51 -7.70
C LEU A 377 13.25 4.29 -7.59
N SER A 378 12.36 4.22 -6.58
CA SER A 378 11.35 3.16 -6.47
C SER A 378 10.45 3.08 -7.69
N SER A 379 10.00 4.23 -8.21
CA SER A 379 9.19 4.29 -9.42
C SER A 379 9.97 3.76 -10.62
N MET A 380 11.24 4.13 -10.77
CA MET A 380 12.08 3.60 -11.85
C MET A 380 12.35 2.10 -11.73
N VAL A 381 12.60 1.59 -10.51
CA VAL A 381 12.79 0.15 -10.26
C VAL A 381 11.51 -0.62 -10.60
N MET A 382 10.34 -0.12 -10.20
CA MET A 382 9.05 -0.71 -10.57
C MET A 382 8.86 -0.74 -12.09
N ALA A 383 9.22 0.33 -12.81
CA ALA A 383 9.16 0.37 -14.27
C ALA A 383 10.07 -0.70 -14.90
N CYS A 384 11.29 -0.85 -14.39
CA CYS A 384 12.24 -1.85 -14.83
C CYS A 384 11.79 -3.28 -14.49
N SER A 385 11.13 -3.46 -13.34
CA SER A 385 10.60 -4.74 -12.89
C SER A 385 9.47 -5.22 -13.82
N LYS A 386 8.54 -4.32 -14.17
CA LYS A 386 7.44 -4.61 -15.11
C LYS A 386 7.90 -4.84 -16.55
N SER A 387 8.98 -4.20 -16.99
CA SER A 387 9.54 -4.38 -18.33
C SER A 387 10.71 -5.36 -18.39
N GLU A 388 11.00 -6.06 -17.28
CA GLU A 388 12.11 -7.01 -17.13
C GLU A 388 13.48 -6.46 -17.58
N GLN A 389 13.67 -5.14 -17.44
CA GLN A 389 14.82 -4.42 -17.98
C GLN A 389 16.01 -4.42 -17.01
N LEU A 390 16.67 -5.57 -16.90
CA LEU A 390 17.76 -5.81 -15.95
C LEU A 390 18.89 -4.78 -16.01
N ARG A 391 19.22 -4.26 -17.20
CA ARG A 391 20.32 -3.28 -17.37
C ARG A 391 20.03 -1.96 -16.66
N TYR A 392 18.82 -1.43 -16.80
CA TYR A 392 18.40 -0.21 -16.12
C TYR A 392 18.23 -0.45 -14.62
N GLY A 393 17.66 -1.59 -14.25
CA GLY A 393 17.57 -2.03 -12.85
C GLY A 393 18.93 -2.04 -12.13
N LYS A 394 19.96 -2.66 -12.74
CA LYS A 394 21.33 -2.66 -12.19
C LYS A 394 21.95 -1.26 -12.10
N PHE A 395 21.68 -0.40 -13.09
CA PHE A 395 22.13 0.99 -13.05
C PHE A 395 21.54 1.74 -11.85
N ILE A 396 20.23 1.61 -11.63
CA ILE A 396 19.52 2.26 -10.52
C ILE A 396 20.02 1.72 -9.18
N HIS A 397 20.15 0.40 -9.05
CA HIS A 397 20.70 -0.22 -7.84
C HIS A 397 22.11 0.28 -7.55
N GLY A 398 22.99 0.34 -8.55
CA GLY A 398 24.33 0.91 -8.41
C GLY A 398 24.33 2.39 -8.00
N TYR A 399 23.37 3.18 -8.52
CA TYR A 399 23.18 4.57 -8.10
C TYR A 399 22.77 4.65 -6.63
N MET A 400 21.83 3.83 -6.17
CA MET A 400 21.40 3.80 -4.77
C MET A 400 22.54 3.47 -3.82
N MET A 401 23.31 2.42 -4.12
CA MET A 401 24.47 1.99 -3.32
C MET A 401 25.52 3.10 -3.18
N ARG A 402 25.78 3.86 -4.25
CA ARG A 402 26.74 4.98 -4.23
C ARG A 402 26.27 6.17 -3.40
N ASN A 403 24.97 6.27 -3.15
CA ASN A 403 24.36 7.38 -2.42
C ASN A 403 23.85 6.99 -1.03
N GLY A 404 24.18 5.78 -0.52
CA GLY A 404 23.83 5.35 0.82
C GLY A 404 22.33 5.11 1.02
N MET A 405 21.64 4.59 0.01
CA MET A 405 20.18 4.38 -0.02
C MET A 405 19.76 2.91 0.16
N GLU A 406 20.67 2.03 0.56
CA GLU A 406 20.51 0.57 0.59
C GLU A 406 19.64 0.01 1.74
N GLY A 407 19.34 0.80 2.77
CA GLY A 407 18.63 0.33 3.96
C GLY A 407 17.09 0.45 3.93
N ASP A 408 16.53 1.05 2.87
CA ASP A 408 15.09 1.31 2.81
C ASP A 408 14.30 0.06 2.39
N ILE A 409 13.31 -0.33 3.21
CA ILE A 409 12.52 -1.54 3.01
C ILE A 409 11.72 -1.48 1.70
N PHE A 410 11.19 -0.33 1.33
CA PHE A 410 10.39 -0.19 0.11
C PHE A 410 11.26 -0.34 -1.13
N VAL A 411 12.44 0.27 -1.15
CA VAL A 411 13.32 0.14 -2.32
C VAL A 411 13.98 -1.22 -2.38
N GLY A 412 14.41 -1.80 -1.26
CA GLY A 412 14.93 -3.16 -1.22
C GLY A 412 13.89 -4.19 -1.70
N SER A 413 12.64 -4.04 -1.29
CA SER A 413 11.52 -4.86 -1.78
C SER A 413 11.35 -4.74 -3.30
N ALA A 414 11.35 -3.51 -3.84
CA ALA A 414 11.25 -3.29 -5.28
C ALA A 414 12.43 -3.89 -6.07
N LEU A 415 13.64 -3.85 -5.50
CA LEU A 415 14.84 -4.43 -6.11
C LEU A 415 14.79 -5.97 -6.11
N ILE A 416 14.28 -6.58 -5.04
CA ILE A 416 14.07 -8.04 -4.96
C ILE A 416 13.10 -8.48 -6.07
N ASP A 417 11.94 -7.83 -6.17
CA ASP A 417 10.93 -8.12 -7.22
C ASP A 417 11.51 -7.97 -8.63
N LEU A 418 12.24 -6.89 -8.89
CA LEU A 418 12.96 -6.67 -10.15
C LEU A 418 13.90 -7.85 -10.47
N TYR A 419 14.71 -8.27 -9.50
CA TYR A 419 15.70 -9.32 -9.73
C TYR A 419 15.06 -10.69 -9.95
N PHE A 420 13.99 -11.03 -9.24
CA PHE A 420 13.23 -12.26 -9.50
C PHE A 420 12.61 -12.26 -10.90
N LYS A 421 11.91 -11.19 -11.29
CA LYS A 421 11.32 -11.08 -12.64
C LYS A 421 12.36 -11.14 -13.76
N CYS A 422 13.56 -10.59 -13.52
CA CYS A 422 14.67 -10.69 -14.47
C CYS A 422 15.43 -12.04 -14.42
N GLY A 423 14.95 -13.03 -13.65
CA GLY A 423 15.60 -14.35 -13.50
C GLY A 423 16.95 -14.33 -12.77
N ARG A 424 17.23 -13.29 -11.96
CA ARG A 424 18.50 -13.11 -11.22
C ARG A 424 18.33 -13.36 -9.73
N VAL A 425 17.93 -14.59 -9.37
CA VAL A 425 17.66 -15.04 -8.00
C VAL A 425 18.79 -14.69 -7.02
N GLN A 426 20.06 -14.97 -7.37
CA GLN A 426 21.19 -14.64 -6.49
C GLN A 426 21.31 -13.14 -6.16
N SER A 427 20.93 -12.27 -7.10
CA SER A 427 20.95 -10.82 -6.85
C SER A 427 19.82 -10.40 -5.91
N ALA A 428 18.64 -11.04 -6.01
CA ALA A 428 17.55 -10.86 -5.07
C ALA A 428 17.95 -11.29 -3.64
N GLU A 429 18.56 -12.47 -3.50
CA GLU A 429 19.07 -12.98 -2.23
C GLU A 429 20.10 -12.03 -1.59
N ASN A 430 21.01 -11.48 -2.39
CA ASN A 430 22.00 -10.51 -1.91
C ASN A 430 21.35 -9.24 -1.37
N VAL A 431 20.36 -8.69 -2.09
CA VAL A 431 19.61 -7.52 -1.61
C VAL A 431 18.86 -7.86 -0.33
N PHE A 432 18.17 -9.00 -0.29
CA PHE A 432 17.48 -9.46 0.90
C PHE A 432 18.43 -9.57 2.09
N GLY A 433 19.63 -10.13 1.90
CA GLY A 433 20.66 -10.25 2.94
C GLY A 433 21.08 -8.92 3.59
N MET A 434 20.92 -7.80 2.88
CA MET A 434 21.21 -6.46 3.39
C MET A 434 20.03 -5.78 4.10
N MET A 435 18.81 -6.32 3.96
CA MET A 435 17.60 -5.71 4.51
C MET A 435 17.32 -6.10 5.97
N PRO A 436 16.65 -5.24 6.75
CA PRO A 436 16.14 -5.59 8.08
C PRO A 436 15.23 -6.82 8.03
N LYS A 437 15.44 -7.75 8.97
CA LYS A 437 14.75 -9.05 9.03
C LYS A 437 13.51 -9.05 9.92
N ASP A 438 13.16 -7.92 10.50
CA ASP A 438 12.02 -7.71 11.39
C ASP A 438 10.72 -7.36 10.64
N ASN A 439 10.79 -7.04 9.35
CA ASN A 439 9.63 -6.67 8.54
C ASN A 439 9.10 -7.81 7.67
N VAL A 440 7.82 -8.17 7.84
CA VAL A 440 7.11 -9.19 7.06
C VAL A 440 7.13 -8.97 5.55
N VAL A 441 7.14 -7.73 5.08
CA VAL A 441 7.13 -7.39 3.65
C VAL A 441 8.38 -7.94 2.94
N CYS A 442 9.55 -7.88 3.58
CA CYS A 442 10.81 -8.39 3.04
C CYS A 442 10.75 -9.92 2.85
N TRP A 443 10.12 -10.63 3.78
CA TRP A 443 9.96 -12.09 3.71
C TRP A 443 8.94 -12.47 2.63
N ASN A 444 7.81 -11.77 2.57
CA ASN A 444 6.76 -12.01 1.59
C ASN A 444 7.26 -11.88 0.15
N ILE A 445 8.11 -10.90 -0.13
CA ILE A 445 8.64 -10.68 -1.48
C ILE A 445 9.65 -11.76 -1.89
N MET A 446 10.39 -12.33 -0.93
CA MET A 446 11.26 -13.49 -1.18
C MET A 446 10.44 -14.75 -1.44
N VAL A 447 9.45 -15.04 -0.61
CA VAL A 447 8.57 -16.22 -0.79
C VAL A 447 7.86 -16.15 -2.14
N SER A 448 7.18 -15.04 -2.44
CA SER A 448 6.48 -14.85 -3.71
C SER A 448 7.43 -14.85 -4.92
N GLY A 449 8.63 -14.29 -4.77
CA GLY A 449 9.67 -14.32 -5.79
C GLY A 449 10.12 -15.74 -6.15
N TYR A 450 10.37 -16.60 -5.16
CA TYR A 450 10.71 -18.01 -5.41
C TYR A 450 9.55 -18.78 -6.03
N VAL A 451 8.31 -18.55 -5.58
CA VAL A 451 7.11 -19.16 -6.18
C VAL A 451 6.97 -18.76 -7.65
N MET A 452 7.19 -17.48 -7.98
CA MET A 452 7.11 -16.95 -9.35
C MET A 452 8.10 -17.63 -10.30
N VAL A 453 9.32 -17.91 -9.85
CA VAL A 453 10.34 -18.60 -10.69
C VAL A 453 10.22 -20.13 -10.64
N GLY A 454 9.22 -20.68 -9.93
CA GLY A 454 8.98 -22.12 -9.83
C GLY A 454 9.86 -22.86 -8.81
N HIS A 455 10.58 -22.14 -7.94
CA HIS A 455 11.47 -22.69 -6.91
C HIS A 455 10.70 -22.90 -5.59
N TYR A 456 9.72 -23.81 -5.61
CA TYR A 456 8.76 -23.96 -4.53
C TYR A 456 9.34 -24.48 -3.20
N PHE A 457 10.40 -25.30 -3.25
CA PHE A 457 11.07 -25.79 -2.03
C PHE A 457 11.77 -24.64 -1.30
N GLU A 458 12.50 -23.82 -2.06
CA GLU A 458 13.20 -22.64 -1.53
C GLU A 458 12.19 -21.62 -0.96
N ALA A 459 11.00 -21.49 -1.54
CA ALA A 459 9.93 -20.66 -0.97
C ALA A 459 9.46 -21.15 0.41
N LEU A 460 9.38 -22.48 0.61
CA LEU A 460 9.04 -23.07 1.91
C LEU A 460 10.18 -22.92 2.92
N ASP A 461 11.44 -23.03 2.48
CA ASP A 461 12.62 -22.80 3.32
C ASP A 461 12.63 -21.36 3.86
N ILE A 462 12.36 -20.35 3.01
CA ILE A 462 12.24 -18.94 3.44
C ILE A 462 11.10 -18.74 4.44
N TYR A 463 9.98 -19.44 4.27
CA TYR A 463 8.88 -19.40 5.24
C TYR A 463 9.27 -20.00 6.59
N ASP A 464 10.02 -21.10 6.59
CA ASP A 464 10.52 -21.70 7.82
C ASP A 464 11.56 -20.78 8.50
N ASP A 465 12.45 -20.13 7.74
CA ASP A 465 13.38 -19.10 8.24
C ASP A 465 12.67 -17.89 8.84
N MET A 466 11.58 -17.44 8.21
CA MET A 466 10.73 -16.34 8.72
C MET A 466 10.17 -16.67 10.11
N LYS A 467 9.73 -17.91 10.32
CA LYS A 467 9.25 -18.38 11.64
C LYS A 467 10.38 -18.41 12.66
N VAL A 468 11.58 -18.87 12.28
CA VAL A 468 12.77 -18.87 13.15
C VAL A 468 13.15 -17.45 13.56
N ALA A 469 13.05 -16.49 12.64
CA ALA A 469 13.24 -15.07 12.92
C ALA A 469 12.13 -14.43 13.78
N SER A 470 11.14 -15.21 14.23
CA SER A 470 9.99 -14.74 15.04
C SER A 470 9.13 -13.67 14.35
N VAL A 471 9.17 -13.60 13.01
CA VAL A 471 8.31 -12.72 12.23
C VAL A 471 7.00 -13.44 11.96
N LYS A 472 5.87 -12.80 12.31
CA LYS A 472 4.55 -13.41 12.14
C LYS A 472 4.13 -13.41 10.66
N PRO A 473 3.79 -14.58 10.09
CA PRO A 473 3.20 -14.67 8.76
C PRO A 473 1.88 -13.92 8.66
N ASP A 474 1.64 -13.27 7.52
CA ASP A 474 0.38 -12.60 7.20
C ASP A 474 -0.35 -13.30 6.04
N GLY A 475 -1.49 -12.74 5.61
CA GLY A 475 -2.28 -13.33 4.53
C GLY A 475 -1.53 -13.44 3.20
N VAL A 476 -0.58 -12.54 2.93
CA VAL A 476 0.24 -12.59 1.71
C VAL A 476 1.26 -13.72 1.81
N THR A 477 1.86 -13.93 2.98
CA THR A 477 2.73 -15.08 3.25
C THR A 477 1.99 -16.38 2.97
N PHE A 478 0.81 -16.54 3.60
CA PHE A 478 0.02 -17.77 3.52
C PHE A 478 -0.44 -18.08 2.10
N THR A 479 -0.92 -17.08 1.36
CA THR A 479 -1.33 -17.24 -0.04
C THR A 479 -0.17 -17.76 -0.90
N SER A 480 1.04 -17.21 -0.70
CA SER A 480 2.23 -17.58 -1.48
C SER A 480 2.70 -19.00 -1.17
N ILE A 481 2.79 -19.39 0.11
CA ILE A 481 3.23 -20.74 0.48
C ILE A 481 2.19 -21.82 0.18
N LEU A 482 0.89 -21.49 0.25
CA LEU A 482 -0.17 -22.42 -0.17
C LEU A 482 -0.10 -22.69 -1.67
N SER A 483 0.21 -21.67 -2.47
CA SER A 483 0.49 -21.83 -3.89
C SER A 483 1.71 -22.75 -4.12
N ALA A 484 2.79 -22.58 -3.35
CA ALA A 484 3.95 -23.49 -3.40
C ALA A 484 3.57 -24.94 -3.06
N CYS A 485 2.79 -25.15 -1.99
CA CYS A 485 2.30 -26.49 -1.61
C CYS A 485 1.40 -27.11 -2.67
N SER A 486 0.53 -26.31 -3.28
CA SER A 486 -0.37 -26.69 -4.37
C SER A 486 0.42 -27.23 -5.58
N GLN A 487 1.48 -26.51 -5.98
CA GLN A 487 2.35 -26.91 -7.09
C GLN A 487 3.23 -28.13 -6.78
N LEU A 488 3.62 -28.31 -5.51
CA LEU A 488 4.39 -29.47 -5.05
C LEU A 488 3.52 -30.69 -4.70
N THR A 489 2.19 -30.56 -4.73
CA THR A 489 1.25 -31.56 -4.17
C THR A 489 1.58 -31.95 -2.72
N ALA A 490 2.08 -30.99 -1.93
CA ALA A 490 2.61 -31.20 -0.58
C ALA A 490 1.52 -31.14 0.49
N LEU A 491 0.59 -32.10 0.49
CA LEU A 491 -0.61 -32.12 1.33
C LEU A 491 -0.32 -31.95 2.83
N GLU A 492 0.65 -32.67 3.37
CA GLU A 492 0.97 -32.63 4.81
C GLU A 492 1.49 -31.26 5.25
N LYS A 493 2.34 -30.61 4.44
CA LYS A 493 2.81 -29.24 4.70
C LYS A 493 1.65 -28.25 4.58
N GLY A 494 0.76 -28.45 3.60
CA GLY A 494 -0.47 -27.67 3.47
C GLY A 494 -1.39 -27.76 4.70
N LYS A 495 -1.53 -28.96 5.29
CA LYS A 495 -2.27 -29.17 6.55
C LYS A 495 -1.60 -28.48 7.75
N GLU A 496 -0.27 -28.50 7.86
CA GLU A 496 0.47 -27.72 8.86
C GLU A 496 0.17 -26.22 8.73
N ILE A 497 0.22 -25.70 7.50
CA ILE A 497 -0.03 -24.29 7.19
C ILE A 497 -1.48 -23.90 7.49
N HIS A 498 -2.46 -24.73 7.17
CA HIS A 498 -3.87 -24.50 7.51
C HIS A 498 -4.04 -24.33 9.03
N ASN A 499 -3.40 -25.17 9.84
CA ASN A 499 -3.43 -25.02 11.31
C ASN A 499 -2.82 -23.69 11.78
N CYS A 500 -1.78 -23.20 11.10
CA CYS A 500 -1.21 -21.87 11.36
C CYS A 500 -2.19 -20.75 11.00
N ILE A 501 -2.90 -20.84 9.87
CA ILE A 501 -3.92 -19.88 9.44
C ILE A 501 -5.04 -19.77 10.48
N ALA A 502 -5.53 -20.90 10.97
CA ALA A 502 -6.55 -20.96 12.02
C ALA A 502 -6.07 -20.29 13.32
N LYS A 503 -4.84 -20.59 13.76
CA LYS A 503 -4.23 -19.97 14.96
C LYS A 503 -4.04 -18.46 14.81
N SER A 504 -3.80 -17.98 13.59
CA SER A 504 -3.64 -16.55 13.28
C SER A 504 -4.97 -15.81 13.10
N GLY A 505 -6.11 -16.50 13.16
CA GLY A 505 -7.43 -15.90 12.98
C GLY A 505 -7.71 -15.40 11.56
N LEU A 506 -7.03 -15.98 10.55
CA LEU A 506 -7.13 -15.55 9.15
C LEU A 506 -8.16 -16.35 8.33
N GLU A 507 -8.98 -17.20 8.97
CA GLU A 507 -10.05 -17.96 8.29
C GLU A 507 -11.18 -17.08 7.73
N ALA A 508 -11.29 -15.82 8.18
CA ALA A 508 -12.22 -14.85 7.60
C ALA A 508 -11.66 -14.14 6.35
N ASN A 509 -10.38 -14.33 6.02
CA ASN A 509 -9.76 -13.70 4.86
C ASN A 509 -10.05 -14.52 3.58
N GLU A 510 -10.86 -13.96 2.69
CA GLU A 510 -11.30 -14.62 1.45
C GLU A 510 -10.15 -15.05 0.55
N ILE A 511 -9.09 -14.23 0.44
CA ILE A 511 -7.92 -14.53 -0.41
C ILE A 511 -7.17 -15.74 0.15
N VAL A 512 -6.96 -15.78 1.46
CA VAL A 512 -6.26 -16.89 2.12
C VAL A 512 -7.07 -18.19 2.02
N MET A 513 -8.38 -18.11 2.24
CA MET A 513 -9.27 -19.28 2.15
C MET A 513 -9.41 -19.79 0.71
N GLY A 514 -9.41 -18.89 -0.30
CA GLY A 514 -9.36 -19.26 -1.71
C GLY A 514 -8.07 -19.99 -2.09
N ALA A 515 -6.92 -19.51 -1.61
CA ALA A 515 -5.64 -20.19 -1.81
C ALA A 515 -5.58 -21.56 -1.11
N LEU A 516 -6.22 -21.67 0.05
CA LEU A 516 -6.32 -22.93 0.80
C LEU A 516 -7.20 -23.94 0.07
N LEU A 517 -8.31 -23.49 -0.51
CA LEU A 517 -9.17 -24.30 -1.38
C LEU A 517 -8.39 -24.83 -2.59
N ASP A 518 -7.67 -23.98 -3.31
CA ASP A 518 -6.83 -24.40 -4.46
C ASP A 518 -5.77 -25.42 -4.04
N MET A 519 -5.12 -25.21 -2.90
CA MET A 519 -4.12 -26.13 -2.37
C MET A 519 -4.70 -27.52 -2.09
N TYR A 520 -5.82 -27.62 -1.36
CA TYR A 520 -6.44 -28.93 -1.11
C TYR A 520 -6.97 -29.59 -2.38
N ALA A 521 -7.58 -28.81 -3.28
CA ALA A 521 -8.08 -29.31 -4.57
C ALA A 521 -6.96 -29.95 -5.41
N LYS A 522 -5.84 -29.24 -5.60
CA LYS A 522 -4.69 -29.74 -6.38
C LYS A 522 -3.92 -30.85 -5.68
N CYS A 523 -3.93 -30.89 -4.35
CA CYS A 523 -3.36 -32.01 -3.58
C CYS A 523 -4.26 -33.27 -3.57
N GLY A 524 -5.47 -33.22 -4.13
CA GLY A 524 -6.40 -34.36 -4.16
C GLY A 524 -7.17 -34.62 -2.87
N ALA A 525 -7.10 -33.70 -1.91
CA ALA A 525 -7.86 -33.74 -0.67
C ALA A 525 -9.23 -33.06 -0.87
N VAL A 526 -10.06 -33.65 -1.73
CA VAL A 526 -11.33 -33.05 -2.19
C VAL A 526 -12.32 -32.82 -1.04
N ASN A 527 -12.34 -33.68 -0.03
CA ASN A 527 -13.20 -33.51 1.14
C ASN A 527 -12.79 -32.29 1.98
N GLU A 528 -11.49 -32.14 2.25
CA GLU A 528 -10.97 -30.96 2.95
C GLU A 528 -11.18 -29.68 2.11
N ALA A 529 -11.02 -29.75 0.79
CA ALA A 529 -11.36 -28.66 -0.13
C ALA A 529 -12.84 -28.26 0.00
N LEU A 530 -13.76 -29.23 0.05
CA LEU A 530 -15.18 -28.98 0.23
C LEU A 530 -15.50 -28.32 1.57
N ASP A 531 -14.82 -28.72 2.65
CA ASP A 531 -15.00 -28.10 3.97
C ASP A 531 -14.54 -26.64 3.98
N VAL A 532 -13.42 -26.33 3.32
CA VAL A 532 -12.95 -24.95 3.12
C VAL A 532 -13.94 -24.16 2.27
N PHE A 533 -14.41 -24.73 1.16
CA PHE A 533 -15.41 -24.11 0.29
C PHE A 533 -16.70 -23.75 1.05
N ARG A 534 -17.20 -24.66 1.90
CA ARG A 534 -18.39 -24.41 2.73
C ARG A 534 -18.18 -23.23 3.68
N LYS A 535 -16.99 -23.12 4.29
CA LYS A 535 -16.62 -22.05 5.24
C LYS A 535 -16.39 -20.68 4.60
N LEU A 536 -16.23 -20.57 3.28
CA LEU A 536 -16.02 -19.27 2.61
C LEU A 536 -17.17 -18.29 2.91
N PRO A 537 -16.88 -17.05 3.38
CA PRO A 537 -17.89 -16.02 3.65
C PRO A 537 -18.71 -15.66 2.42
N HIS A 538 -18.02 -15.49 1.29
CA HIS A 538 -18.61 -15.26 -0.02
C HIS A 538 -17.99 -16.26 -1.00
N LYS A 539 -18.84 -16.91 -1.81
CA LYS A 539 -18.40 -17.88 -2.83
C LYS A 539 -18.50 -17.19 -4.18
N ASP A 540 -17.36 -16.76 -4.71
CA ASP A 540 -17.27 -16.14 -6.03
C ASP A 540 -17.11 -17.20 -7.14
N LEU A 541 -17.14 -16.75 -8.40
CA LEU A 541 -16.96 -17.59 -9.59
C LEU A 541 -15.72 -18.50 -9.50
N VAL A 542 -14.60 -17.98 -8.97
CA VAL A 542 -13.33 -18.71 -8.87
C VAL A 542 -13.43 -19.86 -7.86
N SER A 543 -14.07 -19.65 -6.71
CA SER A 543 -14.26 -20.69 -5.69
C SER A 543 -15.14 -21.84 -6.19
N TRP A 544 -16.23 -21.54 -6.91
CA TRP A 544 -17.08 -22.56 -7.53
C TRP A 544 -16.33 -23.35 -8.59
N THR A 545 -15.66 -22.64 -9.50
CA THR A 545 -14.89 -23.25 -10.59
C THR A 545 -13.78 -24.15 -10.07
N SER A 546 -13.05 -23.70 -9.04
CA SER A 546 -12.00 -24.49 -8.38
C SER A 546 -12.53 -25.80 -7.81
N MET A 547 -13.70 -25.78 -7.16
CA MET A 547 -14.30 -26.97 -6.57
C MET A 547 -14.89 -27.92 -7.62
N ILE A 548 -15.52 -27.40 -8.67
CA ILE A 548 -16.00 -28.20 -9.81
C ILE A 548 -14.81 -28.90 -10.49
N ASN A 549 -13.73 -28.17 -10.73
CA ASN A 549 -12.51 -28.72 -11.32
C ASN A 549 -11.85 -29.77 -10.42
N ALA A 550 -11.87 -29.57 -9.09
CA ALA A 550 -11.38 -30.56 -8.13
C ALA A 550 -12.14 -31.88 -8.26
N TYR A 551 -13.48 -31.83 -8.22
CA TYR A 551 -14.30 -33.03 -8.41
C TYR A 551 -14.05 -33.69 -9.78
N GLY A 552 -13.98 -32.90 -10.86
CA GLY A 552 -13.72 -33.41 -12.20
C GLY A 552 -12.37 -34.09 -12.36
N SER A 553 -11.29 -33.46 -11.88
CA SER A 553 -9.92 -33.97 -11.98
C SER A 553 -9.69 -35.24 -11.16
N HIS A 554 -10.47 -35.44 -10.09
CA HIS A 554 -10.39 -36.60 -9.21
C HIS A 554 -11.46 -37.67 -9.51
N GLY A 555 -12.08 -37.62 -10.68
CA GLY A 555 -12.98 -38.66 -11.19
C GLY A 555 -14.39 -38.67 -10.57
N GLN A 556 -14.77 -37.61 -9.86
CA GLN A 556 -16.08 -37.42 -9.22
C GLN A 556 -16.98 -36.51 -10.07
N ALA A 557 -17.19 -36.90 -11.33
CA ALA A 557 -17.85 -36.02 -12.30
C ALA A 557 -19.31 -35.71 -11.94
N LEU A 558 -20.05 -36.65 -11.33
CA LEU A 558 -21.44 -36.42 -10.95
C LEU A 558 -21.56 -35.34 -9.87
N GLU A 559 -20.67 -35.34 -8.89
CA GLU A 559 -20.57 -34.31 -7.85
C GLU A 559 -20.16 -32.96 -8.45
N ALA A 560 -19.28 -32.96 -9.46
CA ALA A 560 -18.93 -31.74 -10.21
C ALA A 560 -20.16 -31.13 -10.91
N LEU A 561 -20.97 -31.96 -11.57
CA LEU A 561 -22.20 -31.52 -12.25
C LEU A 561 -23.29 -31.06 -11.26
N GLU A 562 -23.44 -31.73 -10.13
CA GLU A 562 -24.35 -31.30 -9.06
C GLU A 562 -23.93 -29.92 -8.52
N LEU A 563 -22.64 -29.72 -8.31
CA LEU A 563 -22.11 -28.45 -7.83
C LEU A 563 -22.26 -27.33 -8.87
N PHE A 564 -22.07 -27.63 -10.16
CA PHE A 564 -22.37 -26.70 -11.24
C PHE A 564 -23.86 -26.30 -11.27
N GLY A 565 -24.77 -27.24 -11.05
CA GLY A 565 -26.20 -26.93 -10.91
C GLY A 565 -26.50 -25.99 -9.73
N LYS A 566 -25.84 -26.19 -8.58
CA LYS A 566 -25.96 -25.30 -7.41
C LYS A 566 -25.39 -23.90 -7.66
N MET A 567 -24.28 -23.81 -8.42
CA MET A 567 -23.69 -22.54 -8.84
C MET A 567 -24.70 -21.73 -9.68
N GLN A 568 -25.36 -22.38 -10.64
CA GLN A 568 -26.38 -21.74 -11.48
C GLN A 568 -27.58 -21.24 -10.66
N GLN A 569 -28.01 -22.01 -9.65
CA GLN A 569 -29.09 -21.60 -8.74
C GLN A 569 -28.72 -20.44 -7.82
N SER A 570 -27.42 -20.15 -7.67
CA SER A 570 -26.91 -19.05 -6.83
C SER A 570 -26.71 -17.75 -7.62
N ASP A 571 -27.28 -17.63 -8.83
CA ASP A 571 -27.16 -16.49 -9.75
C ASP A 571 -25.71 -16.13 -10.15
N ILE A 572 -24.77 -17.06 -9.99
CA ILE A 572 -23.39 -16.89 -10.44
C ILE A 572 -23.29 -17.40 -11.88
N LYS A 573 -22.98 -16.50 -12.81
CA LYS A 573 -22.84 -16.83 -14.23
C LYS A 573 -21.55 -17.61 -14.47
N PRO A 574 -21.61 -18.84 -15.00
CA PRO A 574 -20.45 -19.57 -15.48
C PRO A 574 -19.72 -18.81 -16.58
N ASP A 575 -18.40 -18.93 -16.57
CA ASP A 575 -17.51 -18.42 -17.61
C ASP A 575 -16.90 -19.57 -18.42
N GLU A 576 -16.00 -19.19 -19.34
CA GLU A 576 -15.24 -20.11 -20.18
C GLU A 576 -14.50 -21.18 -19.35
N VAL A 577 -13.84 -20.80 -18.25
CA VAL A 577 -13.08 -21.73 -17.40
C VAL A 577 -14.00 -22.71 -16.67
N THR A 578 -15.17 -22.24 -16.24
CA THR A 578 -16.18 -23.08 -15.58
C THR A 578 -16.68 -24.17 -16.53
N PHE A 579 -17.00 -23.82 -17.77
CA PHE A 579 -17.44 -24.80 -18.77
C PHE A 579 -16.33 -25.77 -19.14
N LEU A 580 -15.08 -25.32 -19.24
CA LEU A 580 -13.94 -26.21 -19.43
C LEU A 580 -13.82 -27.25 -18.30
N ALA A 581 -13.98 -26.83 -17.04
CA ALA A 581 -13.95 -27.75 -15.90
C ALA A 581 -15.09 -28.79 -15.96
N VAL A 582 -16.30 -28.38 -16.33
CA VAL A 582 -17.46 -29.27 -16.51
C VAL A 582 -17.23 -30.27 -17.66
N LEU A 583 -16.77 -29.79 -18.82
CA LEU A 583 -16.50 -30.65 -19.98
C LEU A 583 -15.36 -31.63 -19.73
N SER A 584 -14.32 -31.20 -19.02
CA SER A 584 -13.23 -32.07 -18.58
C SER A 584 -13.74 -33.18 -17.65
N ALA A 585 -14.59 -32.83 -16.68
CA ALA A 585 -15.24 -33.81 -15.80
C ALA A 585 -16.07 -34.83 -16.61
N CYS A 586 -16.87 -34.35 -17.57
CA CYS A 586 -17.63 -35.22 -18.48
C CYS A 586 -16.71 -36.13 -19.30
N SER A 587 -15.62 -35.61 -19.86
CA SER A 587 -14.64 -36.37 -20.63
C SER A 587 -14.01 -37.50 -19.80
N HIS A 588 -13.56 -37.19 -18.59
CA HIS A 588 -12.93 -38.16 -17.70
C HIS A 588 -13.88 -39.26 -17.22
N ALA A 589 -15.16 -38.94 -17.02
CA ALA A 589 -16.18 -39.90 -16.61
C ALA A 589 -16.91 -40.60 -17.78
N GLY A 590 -16.67 -40.18 -19.03
CA GLY A 590 -17.36 -40.73 -20.20
C GLY A 590 -18.84 -40.34 -20.30
N LEU A 591 -19.23 -39.20 -19.74
CA LEU A 591 -20.61 -38.68 -19.76
C LEU A 591 -20.90 -37.94 -21.07
N ILE A 592 -21.18 -38.70 -22.13
CA ILE A 592 -21.27 -38.17 -23.51
C ILE A 592 -22.44 -37.21 -23.69
N ASP A 593 -23.62 -37.58 -23.17
CA ASP A 593 -24.85 -36.81 -23.38
C ASP A 593 -24.80 -35.48 -22.62
N GLU A 594 -24.32 -35.51 -21.37
CA GLU A 594 -24.08 -34.35 -20.55
C GLU A 594 -23.00 -33.44 -21.15
N GLY A 595 -21.90 -34.01 -21.66
CA GLY A 595 -20.84 -33.27 -22.33
C GLY A 595 -21.36 -32.46 -23.53
N TYR A 596 -22.15 -33.08 -24.40
CA TYR A 596 -22.79 -32.38 -25.51
C TYR A 596 -23.82 -31.34 -25.06
N TYR A 597 -24.62 -31.67 -24.03
CA TYR A 597 -25.60 -30.75 -23.48
C TYR A 597 -24.93 -29.46 -22.99
N TYR A 598 -23.89 -29.57 -22.15
CA TYR A 598 -23.20 -28.39 -21.60
C TYR A 598 -22.39 -27.63 -22.66
N PHE A 599 -21.78 -28.32 -23.63
CA PHE A 599 -21.10 -27.67 -24.75
C PHE A 599 -22.06 -26.80 -25.57
N ASN A 600 -23.26 -27.28 -25.85
CA ASN A 600 -24.28 -26.51 -26.57
C ASN A 600 -24.83 -25.36 -25.71
N GLN A 601 -25.11 -25.60 -24.42
CA GLN A 601 -25.57 -24.56 -23.49
C GLN A 601 -24.61 -23.38 -23.40
N MET A 602 -23.29 -23.65 -23.36
CA MET A 602 -22.24 -22.63 -23.37
C MET A 602 -22.39 -21.66 -24.55
N ILE A 603 -22.72 -22.18 -25.74
CA ILE A 603 -22.87 -21.40 -26.96
C ILE A 603 -24.23 -20.69 -27.01
N THR A 604 -25.33 -21.43 -26.76
CA THR A 604 -26.68 -20.93 -27.00
C THR A 604 -27.18 -20.00 -25.91
N ASN A 605 -26.92 -20.34 -24.65
CA ASN A 605 -27.51 -19.65 -23.49
C ASN A 605 -26.53 -18.64 -22.86
N TYR A 606 -25.23 -18.92 -22.93
CA TYR A 606 -24.19 -18.08 -22.33
C TYR A 606 -23.40 -17.27 -23.37
N HIS A 607 -23.58 -17.55 -24.66
CA HIS A 607 -22.89 -16.86 -25.77
C HIS A 607 -21.36 -16.87 -25.65
N ILE A 608 -20.80 -17.94 -25.08
CA ILE A 608 -19.36 -18.13 -24.95
C ILE A 608 -18.85 -18.84 -26.21
N LYS A 609 -17.87 -18.24 -26.89
CA LYS A 609 -17.21 -18.87 -28.06
C LYS A 609 -16.33 -20.02 -27.56
N PRO A 610 -16.47 -21.25 -28.07
CA PRO A 610 -15.61 -22.36 -27.67
C PRO A 610 -14.14 -22.10 -28.02
N SER A 611 -13.24 -22.35 -27.07
CA SER A 611 -11.78 -22.35 -27.29
C SER A 611 -11.28 -23.72 -27.77
N ILE A 612 -9.99 -23.80 -28.13
CA ILE A 612 -9.31 -25.06 -28.51
C ILE A 612 -9.44 -26.10 -27.40
N GLU A 613 -9.31 -25.69 -26.15
CA GLU A 613 -9.41 -26.54 -24.96
C GLU A 613 -10.82 -27.17 -24.82
N HIS A 614 -11.88 -26.41 -25.12
CA HIS A 614 -13.26 -26.94 -25.09
C HIS A 614 -13.45 -28.03 -26.15
N TYR A 615 -12.95 -27.80 -27.36
CA TYR A 615 -12.95 -28.82 -28.42
C TYR A 615 -12.08 -30.02 -28.05
N SER A 616 -10.97 -29.82 -27.35
CA SER A 616 -10.12 -30.90 -26.85
C SER A 616 -10.87 -31.84 -25.92
N CYS A 617 -11.59 -31.29 -24.93
CA CYS A 617 -12.42 -32.09 -24.03
C CYS A 617 -13.52 -32.87 -24.79
N LEU A 618 -14.16 -32.25 -25.78
CA LEU A 618 -15.21 -32.91 -26.56
C LEU A 618 -14.66 -34.02 -27.48
N ILE A 619 -13.51 -33.79 -28.11
CA ILE A 619 -12.82 -34.78 -28.95
C ILE A 619 -12.27 -35.93 -28.10
N ASP A 620 -11.71 -35.65 -26.93
CA ASP A 620 -11.25 -36.68 -25.97
C ASP A 620 -12.44 -37.55 -25.50
N LEU A 621 -13.56 -36.92 -25.12
CA LEU A 621 -14.80 -37.59 -24.71
C LEU A 621 -15.32 -38.55 -25.80
N LEU A 622 -15.44 -38.06 -27.04
CA LEU A 622 -15.87 -38.88 -28.19
C LEU A 622 -14.85 -39.95 -28.58
N GLY A 623 -13.58 -39.61 -28.48
CA GLY A 623 -12.45 -40.49 -28.73
C GLY A 623 -12.51 -41.72 -27.85
N ARG A 624 -12.61 -41.53 -26.53
CA ARG A 624 -12.75 -42.60 -25.52
C ARG A 624 -14.03 -43.42 -25.69
N ALA A 625 -15.10 -42.79 -26.17
CA ALA A 625 -16.37 -43.44 -26.46
C ALA A 625 -16.40 -44.22 -27.78
N LYS A 626 -15.27 -44.32 -28.50
CA LYS A 626 -15.16 -44.94 -29.84
C LYS A 626 -16.03 -44.27 -30.91
N ARG A 627 -16.47 -43.02 -30.70
CA ARG A 627 -17.24 -42.20 -31.66
C ARG A 627 -16.31 -41.39 -32.58
N LEU A 628 -15.29 -42.04 -33.13
CA LEU A 628 -14.17 -41.40 -33.84
C LEU A 628 -14.59 -40.57 -35.05
N LYS A 629 -15.59 -41.03 -35.82
CA LYS A 629 -16.11 -40.30 -37.00
C LYS A 629 -16.73 -38.96 -36.63
N GLU A 630 -17.41 -38.89 -35.49
CA GLU A 630 -18.01 -37.63 -35.03
C GLU A 630 -16.94 -36.65 -34.54
N ALA A 631 -15.95 -37.15 -33.80
CA ALA A 631 -14.79 -36.36 -33.40
C ALA A 631 -14.04 -35.78 -34.62
N TYR A 632 -13.90 -36.59 -35.68
CA TYR A 632 -13.29 -36.14 -36.93
C TYR A 632 -14.14 -35.09 -37.66
N ASN A 633 -15.47 -35.26 -37.70
CA ASN A 633 -16.37 -34.26 -38.27
C ASN A 633 -16.27 -32.90 -37.55
N ILE A 634 -16.08 -32.89 -36.24
CA ILE A 634 -15.86 -31.65 -35.47
C ILE A 634 -14.59 -30.94 -35.94
N LEU A 635 -13.49 -31.66 -36.15
CA LEU A 635 -12.26 -31.10 -36.70
C LEU A 635 -12.44 -30.59 -38.14
N GLN A 636 -13.18 -31.31 -38.99
CA GLN A 636 -13.41 -30.91 -40.38
C GLN A 636 -14.27 -29.64 -40.50
N ASN A 637 -15.30 -29.52 -39.66
CA ASN A 637 -16.26 -28.41 -39.72
C ASN A 637 -15.70 -27.09 -39.17
N ASN A 638 -14.54 -27.12 -38.50
CA ASN A 638 -13.96 -25.96 -37.82
C ASN A 638 -12.51 -25.76 -38.28
N PRO A 639 -12.26 -24.89 -39.29
CA PRO A 639 -10.92 -24.68 -39.85
C PRO A 639 -9.89 -24.18 -38.84
N GLU A 640 -10.31 -23.34 -37.88
CA GLU A 640 -9.44 -22.76 -36.84
C GLU A 640 -8.77 -23.83 -35.96
N ILE A 641 -9.46 -24.94 -35.67
CA ILE A 641 -8.96 -26.01 -34.78
C ILE A 641 -8.28 -27.15 -35.53
N ARG A 642 -8.52 -27.29 -36.84
CA ARG A 642 -7.91 -28.33 -37.68
C ARG A 642 -6.38 -28.21 -37.74
N GLU A 643 -5.86 -27.01 -37.55
CA GLU A 643 -4.42 -26.77 -37.58
C GLU A 643 -3.70 -27.08 -36.26
N ASP A 644 -4.44 -27.31 -35.17
CA ASP A 644 -3.88 -27.51 -33.85
C ASP A 644 -3.31 -28.93 -33.68
N ALA A 645 -2.02 -29.02 -33.35
CA ALA A 645 -1.31 -30.29 -33.21
C ALA A 645 -1.77 -31.08 -31.96
N SER A 646 -2.22 -30.40 -30.89
CA SER A 646 -2.65 -31.07 -29.66
C SER A 646 -3.97 -31.82 -29.87
N LEU A 647 -4.94 -31.21 -30.56
CA LEU A 647 -6.22 -31.84 -30.88
C LEU A 647 -6.07 -33.03 -31.82
N LEU A 648 -5.23 -32.89 -32.84
CA LEU A 648 -4.87 -33.98 -33.75
C LEU A 648 -4.21 -35.13 -32.97
N SER A 649 -3.33 -34.82 -32.02
CA SER A 649 -2.69 -35.82 -31.15
C SER A 649 -3.69 -36.55 -30.25
N THR A 650 -4.67 -35.83 -29.68
CA THR A 650 -5.76 -36.42 -28.87
C THR A 650 -6.60 -37.39 -29.70
N LEU A 651 -7.05 -36.99 -30.90
CA LEU A 651 -7.84 -37.87 -31.76
C LEU A 651 -7.01 -39.04 -32.30
N PHE A 652 -5.74 -38.81 -32.66
CA PHE A 652 -4.84 -39.86 -33.12
C PHE A 652 -4.58 -40.90 -32.03
N SER A 653 -4.43 -40.47 -30.77
CA SER A 653 -4.31 -41.36 -29.62
C SER A 653 -5.56 -42.22 -29.44
N ALA A 654 -6.75 -41.65 -29.60
CA ALA A 654 -8.01 -42.41 -29.58
C ALA A 654 -8.13 -43.41 -30.74
N CYS A 655 -7.66 -43.05 -31.95
CA CYS A 655 -7.58 -43.97 -33.10
C CYS A 655 -6.61 -45.14 -32.82
N CYS A 656 -5.46 -44.85 -32.20
CA CYS A 656 -4.50 -45.87 -31.77
C CYS A 656 -5.12 -46.83 -30.74
N LEU A 657 -5.83 -46.29 -29.74
CA LEU A 657 -6.50 -47.04 -28.68
C LEU A 657 -7.54 -48.01 -29.26
N HIS A 658 -8.39 -47.53 -30.17
CA HIS A 658 -9.46 -48.32 -30.76
C HIS A 658 -9.06 -49.09 -32.03
N LYS A 659 -7.79 -49.01 -32.44
CA LYS A 659 -7.22 -49.68 -33.62
C LYS A 659 -7.92 -49.31 -34.94
N ASP A 660 -8.35 -48.06 -35.08
CA ASP A 660 -8.94 -47.53 -36.32
C ASP A 660 -7.81 -47.10 -37.27
N LEU A 661 -7.51 -47.96 -38.24
CA LEU A 661 -6.39 -47.78 -39.17
C LEU A 661 -6.63 -46.69 -40.20
N GLU A 662 -7.85 -46.57 -40.73
CA GLU A 662 -8.16 -45.62 -41.80
C GLU A 662 -8.00 -44.18 -41.29
N LEU A 663 -8.65 -43.86 -40.17
CA LEU A 663 -8.61 -42.52 -39.61
C LEU A 663 -7.26 -42.22 -38.95
N GLY A 664 -6.66 -43.20 -38.27
CA GLY A 664 -5.37 -43.02 -37.62
C GLY A 664 -4.23 -42.79 -38.61
N GLU A 665 -4.22 -43.44 -39.79
CA GLU A 665 -3.25 -43.16 -40.84
C GLU A 665 -3.37 -41.74 -41.39
N GLU A 666 -4.59 -41.26 -41.60
CA GLU A 666 -4.86 -39.91 -42.11
C GLU A 666 -4.38 -38.83 -41.13
N ILE A 667 -4.78 -38.92 -39.87
CA ILE A 667 -4.41 -37.94 -38.83
C ILE A 667 -2.90 -38.01 -38.53
N GLY A 668 -2.34 -39.22 -38.44
CA GLY A 668 -0.92 -39.39 -38.15
C GLY A 668 -0.02 -38.82 -39.25
N LYS A 669 -0.41 -38.92 -40.54
CA LYS A 669 0.31 -38.23 -41.62
C LYS A 669 0.26 -36.71 -41.46
N LEU A 670 -0.90 -36.18 -41.11
CA LEU A 670 -1.08 -34.74 -40.86
C LEU A 670 -0.21 -34.24 -39.70
N LEU A 671 -0.08 -35.03 -38.62
CA LEU A 671 0.81 -34.74 -37.50
C LEU A 671 2.28 -34.76 -37.90
N VAL A 672 2.72 -35.75 -38.67
CA VAL A 672 4.11 -35.83 -39.16
C VAL A 672 4.46 -34.70 -40.11
N GLU A 673 3.51 -34.22 -40.92
CA GLU A 673 3.71 -33.04 -41.76
C GLU A 673 3.87 -31.75 -40.94
N LYS A 674 3.18 -31.66 -39.79
CA LYS A 674 3.21 -30.50 -38.89
C LYS A 674 4.44 -30.49 -37.98
N ASP A 675 4.77 -31.62 -37.37
CA ASP A 675 5.93 -31.80 -36.52
C ASP A 675 6.70 -33.06 -36.94
N PRO A 676 7.63 -32.93 -37.90
CA PRO A 676 8.47 -34.03 -38.34
C PRO A 676 9.41 -34.57 -37.25
N ASP A 677 9.70 -33.78 -36.22
CA ASP A 677 10.65 -34.11 -35.17
C ASP A 677 10.00 -34.84 -33.97
N ASP A 678 8.67 -34.95 -33.95
CA ASP A 678 7.98 -35.72 -32.92
C ASP A 678 8.19 -37.23 -33.08
N SER A 679 9.10 -37.75 -32.27
CA SER A 679 9.38 -39.18 -32.18
C SER A 679 8.15 -40.00 -31.73
N SER A 680 7.22 -39.43 -30.97
CA SER A 680 6.10 -40.16 -30.38
C SER A 680 5.04 -40.52 -31.43
N THR A 681 4.67 -39.59 -32.30
CA THR A 681 3.76 -39.82 -33.45
C THR A 681 4.31 -40.88 -34.39
N HIS A 682 5.61 -40.83 -34.73
CA HIS A 682 6.24 -41.84 -35.59
C HIS A 682 6.20 -43.25 -34.98
N ILE A 683 6.44 -43.36 -33.67
CA ILE A 683 6.37 -44.64 -32.95
C ILE A 683 4.94 -45.18 -32.93
N ALA A 684 3.96 -44.33 -32.63
CA ALA A 684 2.55 -44.70 -32.58
C ALA A 684 2.04 -45.16 -33.97
N LEU A 685 2.38 -44.43 -35.05
CA LEU A 685 2.12 -44.86 -36.43
C LEU A 685 2.78 -46.21 -36.75
N SER A 686 4.06 -46.38 -36.38
CA SER A 686 4.77 -47.65 -36.58
C SER A 686 4.09 -48.80 -35.83
N ASN A 687 3.54 -48.58 -34.64
CA ASN A 687 2.84 -49.59 -33.87
C ASN A 687 1.47 -49.93 -34.47
N MET A 688 0.75 -48.94 -35.02
CA MET A 688 -0.50 -49.16 -35.75
C MET A 688 -0.30 -50.00 -37.04
N TYR A 689 0.73 -49.72 -37.83
CA TYR A 689 1.04 -50.55 -39.00
C TYR A 689 1.50 -51.97 -38.63
N ALA A 690 2.16 -52.11 -37.48
CA ALA A 690 2.55 -53.43 -36.96
C ALA A 690 1.33 -54.26 -36.53
N SER A 691 0.34 -53.65 -35.87
CA SER A 691 -0.89 -54.33 -35.45
C SER A 691 -1.75 -54.82 -36.63
N SER A 692 -1.63 -54.14 -37.78
CA SER A 692 -2.25 -54.51 -39.06
C SER A 692 -1.37 -55.39 -39.96
N LYS A 693 -0.21 -55.86 -39.47
CA LYS A 693 0.76 -56.72 -40.17
C LYS A 693 1.35 -56.11 -41.45
N ASN A 694 1.32 -54.79 -41.61
CA ASN A 694 1.91 -54.09 -42.75
C ASN A 694 3.39 -53.75 -42.50
N TRP A 695 4.22 -54.79 -42.45
CA TRP A 695 5.64 -54.69 -42.05
C TRP A 695 6.50 -53.84 -42.99
N ASP A 696 6.11 -53.70 -44.25
CA ASP A 696 6.83 -52.87 -45.23
C ASP A 696 6.72 -51.38 -44.89
N VAL A 697 5.53 -50.93 -44.47
CA VAL A 697 5.31 -49.54 -44.04
C VAL A 697 5.97 -49.28 -42.67
N VAL A 698 5.93 -50.24 -41.75
CA VAL A 698 6.68 -50.19 -40.48
C VAL A 698 8.17 -49.94 -40.73
N ARG A 699 8.76 -50.66 -41.68
CA ARG A 699 10.17 -50.49 -42.06
C ARG A 699 10.44 -49.08 -42.59
N LYS A 700 9.57 -48.54 -43.44
CA LYS A 700 9.69 -47.17 -43.98
C LYS A 700 9.63 -46.11 -42.88
N VAL A 701 8.68 -46.21 -41.95
CA VAL A 701 8.54 -45.26 -40.82
C VAL A 701 9.78 -45.29 -39.93
N ARG A 702 10.28 -46.48 -39.57
CA ARG A 702 11.49 -46.62 -38.74
C ARG A 702 12.78 -46.17 -39.44
N LEU A 703 12.89 -46.36 -40.76
CA LEU A 703 13.99 -45.81 -41.54
C LEU A 703 13.97 -44.29 -41.50
N LYS A 704 12.80 -43.67 -41.69
CA LYS A 704 12.64 -42.22 -41.63
C LYS A 704 12.97 -41.64 -40.24
N MET A 705 12.56 -42.32 -39.16
CA MET A 705 12.99 -41.95 -37.81
C MET A 705 14.52 -41.96 -37.66
N LYS A 706 15.20 -42.95 -38.25
CA LYS A 706 16.66 -43.06 -38.20
C LYS A 706 17.35 -41.97 -39.01
N GLU A 707 16.80 -41.61 -40.18
CA GLU A 707 17.28 -40.50 -41.02
C GLU A 707 17.15 -39.14 -40.31
N LEU A 708 16.04 -38.92 -39.59
CA LEU A 708 15.79 -37.72 -38.79
C LEU A 708 16.53 -37.72 -37.44
N GLY A 709 17.26 -38.78 -37.10
CA GLY A 709 17.99 -38.89 -35.82
C GLY A 709 17.08 -39.06 -34.60
N LEU A 710 15.79 -39.36 -34.79
CA LEU A 710 14.81 -39.49 -33.73
C LEU A 710 15.06 -40.75 -32.90
N LYS A 711 15.06 -40.58 -31.57
CA LYS A 711 15.18 -41.68 -30.60
C LYS A 711 13.91 -41.74 -29.75
N LYS A 712 13.56 -42.94 -29.29
CA LYS A 712 12.49 -43.13 -28.32
C LYS A 712 12.87 -42.42 -27.02
N ASN A 713 12.08 -41.43 -26.61
CA ASN A 713 12.27 -40.77 -25.32
C ASN A 713 11.99 -41.75 -24.17
N PRO A 714 12.88 -41.88 -23.16
CA PRO A 714 12.61 -42.61 -21.93
C PRO A 714 11.39 -42.02 -21.22
N GLY A 715 10.58 -42.85 -20.55
CA GLY A 715 9.57 -42.33 -19.62
C GLY A 715 10.30 -41.82 -18.38
N CYS A 716 10.15 -40.56 -18.00
CA CYS A 716 10.77 -40.04 -16.77
C CYS A 716 9.75 -40.02 -15.65
N SER A 717 10.12 -40.53 -14.47
CA SER A 717 9.36 -40.29 -13.24
C SER A 717 10.11 -39.29 -12.37
N TRP A 718 9.34 -38.40 -11.75
CA TRP A 718 9.86 -37.45 -10.79
C TRP A 718 9.92 -38.11 -9.40
N ILE A 719 11.03 -37.84 -8.71
CA ILE A 719 11.26 -37.96 -7.25
C ILE A 719 11.95 -39.26 -6.79
N ILE A 720 13.27 -39.17 -6.61
CA ILE A 720 13.92 -39.17 -5.27
C ILE A 720 15.09 -38.17 -5.29
N GLY A 721 15.05 -37.11 -4.48
CA GLY A 721 16.21 -36.25 -4.17
C GLY A 721 16.65 -35.21 -5.23
N LYS A 722 15.71 -34.48 -5.85
CA LYS A 722 15.98 -33.41 -6.85
C LYS A 722 16.70 -33.89 -8.15
N ARG A 723 16.63 -35.18 -8.50
CA ARG A 723 17.17 -35.71 -9.77
C ARG A 723 16.08 -36.36 -10.64
N ILE A 724 16.11 -36.07 -11.94
CA ILE A 724 15.26 -36.72 -12.95
C ILE A 724 15.84 -38.10 -13.23
N GLN A 725 15.04 -39.15 -13.00
CA GLN A 725 15.44 -40.52 -13.29
C GLN A 725 14.72 -40.98 -14.57
N PRO A 726 15.44 -41.29 -15.67
CA PRO A 726 14.85 -41.89 -16.85
C PRO A 726 14.53 -43.36 -16.58
N PHE A 727 13.34 -43.78 -16.95
CA PHE A 727 12.90 -45.18 -16.97
C PHE A 727 12.69 -45.60 -18.42
N ILE A 728 13.44 -46.60 -18.86
CA ILE A 728 13.24 -47.23 -20.16
C ILE A 728 12.54 -48.56 -19.89
N LEU A 729 11.56 -48.93 -20.73
CA LEU A 729 10.90 -50.23 -20.64
C LEU A 729 11.97 -51.34 -20.64
N GLU A 730 11.91 -52.24 -19.65
CA GLU A 730 12.88 -53.33 -19.38
C GLU A 730 14.23 -52.92 -18.75
N ASP A 731 14.42 -51.65 -18.39
CA ASP A 731 15.63 -51.21 -17.70
C ASP A 731 15.68 -51.70 -16.24
N ARG A 732 16.76 -52.43 -15.90
CA ARG A 732 17.07 -52.91 -14.54
C ARG A 732 18.20 -52.13 -13.87
N SER A 733 18.65 -51.04 -14.47
CA SER A 733 19.77 -50.23 -13.97
C SER A 733 19.49 -49.53 -12.64
N HIS A 734 18.22 -49.43 -12.24
CA HIS A 734 17.82 -48.76 -11.00
C HIS A 734 18.20 -49.61 -9.76
N PRO A 735 18.88 -49.04 -8.74
CA PRO A 735 19.30 -49.77 -7.53
C PRO A 735 18.16 -50.44 -6.75
N LYS A 736 16.92 -49.96 -6.94
CA LYS A 736 15.68 -50.51 -6.33
C LYS A 736 14.73 -51.13 -7.35
N SER A 737 15.22 -51.53 -8.53
CA SER A 737 14.42 -52.11 -9.62
C SER A 737 13.52 -53.26 -9.17
N GLU A 738 14.05 -54.17 -8.33
CA GLU A 738 13.27 -55.32 -7.83
C GLU A 738 12.12 -54.90 -6.91
N MET A 739 12.37 -53.98 -5.96
CA MET A 739 11.31 -53.43 -5.10
C MET A 739 10.23 -52.70 -5.91
N LEU A 740 10.61 -51.94 -6.93
CA LEU A 740 9.66 -51.22 -7.78
C LEU A 740 8.80 -52.20 -8.59
N GLN A 741 9.38 -53.29 -9.10
CA GLN A 741 8.62 -54.35 -9.78
C GLN A 741 7.68 -55.10 -8.83
N GLU A 742 8.09 -55.34 -7.58
CA GLU A 742 7.23 -55.93 -6.55
C GLU A 742 6.05 -55.01 -6.23
N CYS A 743 6.31 -53.71 -6.02
CA CYS A 743 5.27 -52.70 -5.82
C CYS A 743 4.33 -52.58 -7.03
N LEU A 744 4.86 -52.61 -8.25
CA LEU A 744 4.06 -52.61 -9.48
C LEU A 744 3.16 -53.83 -9.56
N LYS A 745 3.64 -55.03 -9.20
CA LYS A 745 2.80 -56.24 -9.13
C LYS A 745 1.71 -56.13 -8.07
N ILE A 746 2.02 -55.58 -6.90
CA ILE A 746 1.04 -55.35 -5.84
C ILE A 746 -0.03 -54.38 -6.33
N LEU A 747 0.37 -53.25 -6.93
CA LEU A 747 -0.55 -52.27 -7.52
C LEU A 747 -1.40 -52.91 -8.62
N TYR A 748 -0.80 -53.70 -9.52
CA TYR A 748 -1.53 -54.42 -10.57
C TYR A 748 -2.58 -55.37 -9.97
N SER A 749 -2.22 -56.11 -8.93
CA SER A 749 -3.15 -57.03 -8.25
C SER A 749 -4.29 -56.31 -7.53
N HIS A 750 -4.06 -55.08 -7.05
CA HIS A 750 -5.10 -54.23 -6.48
C HIS A 750 -6.01 -53.66 -7.58
N MET A 751 -5.44 -53.22 -8.71
CA MET A 751 -6.20 -52.71 -9.86
C MET A 751 -7.06 -53.79 -10.52
N GLU A 752 -6.57 -55.04 -10.59
CA GLU A 752 -7.35 -56.19 -11.05
C GLU A 752 -8.53 -56.51 -10.12
N LYS A 753 -8.34 -56.41 -8.79
CA LYS A 753 -9.41 -56.65 -7.80
C LYS A 753 -10.49 -55.57 -7.83
N ASP A 754 -10.14 -54.34 -8.15
CA ASP A 754 -11.07 -53.20 -8.17
C ASP A 754 -11.75 -53.01 -9.55
N ASN A 755 -11.56 -53.92 -10.52
CA ASN A 755 -12.07 -53.79 -11.89
C ASN A 755 -11.62 -52.47 -12.58
N LYS A 756 -10.51 -51.88 -12.13
CA LYS A 756 -9.92 -50.65 -12.66
C LYS A 756 -8.70 -50.94 -13.53
N LEU A 757 -8.82 -51.89 -14.45
CA LEU A 757 -7.80 -52.07 -15.49
C LEU A 757 -7.99 -50.96 -16.54
N PRO A 758 -6.94 -50.22 -16.91
CA PRO A 758 -6.95 -49.45 -18.15
C PRO A 758 -7.13 -50.44 -19.30
N SER A 759 -8.15 -50.23 -20.13
CA SER A 759 -8.44 -51.03 -21.32
C SER A 759 -7.34 -50.96 -22.36
#